data_AF-A0AAE6T9P2-F1
#
_entry.id   AF-A0AAE6T9P2-F1
#
_cell.length_a   1.000
_cell.length_b   1.000
_cell.length_c   1.000
_cell.angle_alpha   90.00
_cell.angle_beta   90.00
_cell.angle_gamma   90.00
#
_symmetry.space_group_name_H-M   'P 1'
#
loop_
_entity.id
_entity.type
_entity.pdbx_description
1 polymer ?
#
loop_
_entity_poly.entity_id
_entity_poly.type
_entity_poly.pdbx_seq_one_letter_code
_entity_poly.pdbx_strand_id
1 'polypeptide(L)'
;MRRFLFPLCSVIALTSFVQAQSPDRHPLYEPALVSAGATGDAGNLFAGAKVTASGHYGNDRPELAVDGQANNAGKYWGCEGIPVWLQIDMGKPRALSALHVWPYWEGGRIYKYKIEGSEDGKNWKMLADQSSNSIAATSEGVPFKFNPQTVRYVKITFLGNNAGNDKGGHLVEIKGYGPDAALNLQAAAVKDYDRIPYSGAPRQEMLQDSVRLSGWRGERAAGQIAVWSSQAQPQLSATCAGVKNAAGQVIPVRTSMIRYTKGGNRLISDIIGSENSCDLQAGGVRPVWVEVNIPPSAKPGVYKGKIVVSAESGSPVSVPVVLEVAPESLPAPANWQVHLDLWQHPQAVARWHDVEPWSPEHFALMKPVMKRLADAGQKAITCSLIDEAWNAQTYDWFPPMIEWIKGKNGTMRWNYANFDKWVSFMINEVGVKGQISCYTMIPWNMKVRYLDEATGKYKFLDLKPNDPSYEAIWGPFLTDFRKHVKSKGWLDKTCIGLDERPDAMVKAAKNVLDKYAPEFKIVSAVNRPTAMTRDVYDVSPVLDHADTVTGDLLAQRKKEGKKTTFYVCVHPKKPNTFTISPLAEAEWLPLFAAANHLDGFLRWAYNSWNRNPFEKTDFGNWPAGDCYLVYPGNLSSLRFEKLRDGLEEFEKVNILRARAAKNPKAKAAVARMDEELSKLFTVERSRGDSHEDDVRKAREIIRKTAEAAR
;
A
#
# COMPACT_ATOMS: atom_id res chain seq x y z
N MET A 1 51.66 -25.85 45.26
CA MET A 1 51.46 -26.89 46.29
C MET A 1 50.00 -26.85 46.76
N ARG A 2 49.35 -28.02 46.83
CA ARG A 2 48.19 -28.39 47.66
C ARG A 2 47.59 -27.27 48.55
N ARG A 3 46.29 -26.94 48.41
CA ARG A 3 45.14 -27.49 49.18
C ARG A 3 43.90 -26.57 49.26
N PHE A 4 42.73 -27.23 49.17
CA PHE A 4 41.42 -27.00 49.84
C PHE A 4 40.66 -25.69 49.56
N LEU A 5 39.39 -25.71 49.14
CA LEU A 5 38.21 -26.09 49.94
C LEU A 5 36.93 -26.06 49.07
N PHE A 6 36.10 -27.09 49.21
CA PHE A 6 34.63 -27.03 49.12
C PHE A 6 34.14 -27.13 50.59
N PRO A 7 32.99 -26.54 51.01
CA PRO A 7 31.69 -27.17 50.71
C PRO A 7 30.42 -26.27 50.63
N LEU A 8 29.41 -26.84 49.96
CA LEU A 8 27.94 -26.74 50.10
C LEU A 8 27.26 -25.42 50.54
N CYS A 9 26.35 -24.91 49.69
CA CYS A 9 24.89 -25.04 49.86
C CYS A 9 24.09 -24.28 48.78
N SER A 10 23.11 -24.97 48.19
CA SER A 10 21.84 -24.49 47.61
C SER A 10 21.84 -23.20 46.77
N VAL A 11 21.81 -23.35 45.44
CA VAL A 11 21.25 -22.32 44.55
C VAL A 11 20.18 -22.94 43.68
N ILE A 12 18.97 -22.45 43.91
CA ILE A 12 17.75 -22.63 43.12
C ILE A 12 18.09 -22.49 41.63
N ALA A 13 17.68 -23.48 40.84
CA ALA A 13 17.70 -23.40 39.39
C ALA A 13 16.73 -22.29 38.95
N LEU A 14 17.23 -21.07 38.81
CA LEU A 14 16.58 -20.00 38.07
C LEU A 14 16.73 -20.34 36.59
N THR A 15 15.71 -21.05 36.09
CA THR A 15 15.33 -21.04 34.69
C THR A 15 15.22 -19.58 34.25
N SER A 16 16.26 -19.09 33.59
CA SER A 16 16.15 -17.89 32.76
C SER A 16 15.34 -18.31 31.55
N PHE A 17 14.01 -18.34 31.71
CA PHE A 17 13.13 -18.04 30.61
C PHE A 17 13.57 -16.67 30.11
N VAL A 18 14.40 -16.65 29.07
CA VAL A 18 14.36 -15.54 28.13
C VAL A 18 12.98 -15.64 27.52
N GLN A 19 12.03 -15.00 28.20
CA GLN A 19 10.76 -14.64 27.63
C GLN A 19 11.17 -13.78 26.42
N ALA A 20 11.20 -14.39 25.24
CA ALA A 20 11.38 -13.65 24.00
C ALA A 20 10.31 -12.58 24.05
N GLN A 21 10.70 -11.34 24.30
CA GLN A 21 9.79 -10.21 24.21
C GLN A 21 9.23 -10.30 22.80
N SER A 22 7.93 -10.61 22.72
CA SER A 22 7.17 -10.52 21.49
C SER A 22 7.46 -9.12 20.92
N PRO A 23 8.09 -9.00 19.74
CA PRO A 23 8.36 -7.70 19.17
C PRO A 23 7.02 -6.97 19.05
N ASP A 24 6.92 -5.71 19.50
CA ASP A 24 5.68 -4.93 19.49
C ASP A 24 4.87 -5.19 18.21
N ARG A 25 3.79 -5.97 18.35
CA ARG A 25 3.06 -6.59 17.23
C ARG A 25 2.06 -5.66 16.57
N HIS A 26 1.99 -4.41 16.99
CA HIS A 26 1.15 -3.39 16.38
C HIS A 26 1.86 -2.02 16.43
N PRO A 27 2.73 -1.68 15.47
CA PRO A 27 3.03 -0.27 15.28
C PRO A 27 1.72 0.44 14.96
N LEU A 28 1.45 1.52 15.70
CA LEU A 28 0.33 2.42 15.45
C LEU A 28 0.29 2.77 13.95
N TYR A 29 -0.93 2.78 13.43
CA TYR A 29 -1.17 3.10 12.04
C TYR A 29 -0.83 4.57 11.79
N GLU A 30 -0.03 4.79 10.76
CA GLU A 30 0.74 6.00 10.43
C GLU A 30 2.02 6.17 11.27
N PRO A 31 3.19 6.44 10.64
CA PRO A 31 4.29 7.05 11.40
C PRO A 31 3.72 8.28 12.09
N ALA A 32 3.97 8.43 13.39
CA ALA A 32 3.65 9.67 14.11
C ALA A 32 4.10 10.82 13.21
N LEU A 33 3.14 11.68 12.86
CA LEU A 33 3.36 12.83 12.01
C LEU A 33 4.57 13.55 12.57
N VAL A 34 5.70 13.45 11.89
CA VAL A 34 6.90 14.20 12.27
C VAL A 34 6.44 15.64 12.16
N SER A 35 6.36 16.31 13.29
CA SER A 35 6.03 17.72 13.34
C SER A 35 6.99 18.40 12.36
N ALA A 36 6.43 18.91 11.26
CA ALA A 36 7.10 19.99 10.57
C ALA A 36 7.34 21.01 11.66
N GLY A 37 8.62 21.28 11.97
CA GLY A 37 9.00 22.20 13.04
C GLY A 37 8.11 23.43 12.94
N ALA A 38 7.34 23.67 14.01
CA ALA A 38 6.31 24.70 14.04
C ALA A 38 6.96 26.06 13.78
N THR A 39 6.97 26.50 12.53
CA THR A 39 7.16 27.89 12.19
C THR A 39 5.85 28.61 12.50
N GLY A 40 5.73 29.11 13.74
CA GLY A 40 4.71 30.05 14.21
C GLY A 40 3.26 29.61 13.98
N ASP A 41 2.56 29.23 15.05
CA ASP A 41 1.13 28.89 15.05
C ASP A 41 0.26 30.10 14.64
N ALA A 42 0.17 30.33 13.32
CA ALA A 42 -0.46 31.49 12.71
C ALA A 42 -1.98 31.46 12.99
N GLY A 43 -2.40 32.30 13.93
CA GLY A 43 -3.81 32.48 14.30
C GLY A 43 -4.13 32.20 15.77
N ASN A 44 -3.21 31.62 16.56
CA ASN A 44 -3.40 31.50 18.00
C ASN A 44 -3.30 32.89 18.66
N LEU A 45 -4.44 33.41 19.12
CA LEU A 45 -4.56 34.71 19.78
C LEU A 45 -3.96 34.72 21.19
N PHE A 46 -3.69 33.56 21.79
CA PHE A 46 -3.17 33.45 23.15
C PHE A 46 -1.65 33.31 23.20
N ALA A 47 -1.00 32.98 22.09
CA ALA A 47 0.45 32.75 22.04
C ALA A 47 1.23 33.95 22.61
N GLY A 48 1.98 33.72 23.69
CA GLY A 48 2.77 34.76 24.38
C GLY A 48 1.94 35.88 25.03
N ALA A 49 0.64 35.69 25.20
CA ALA A 49 -0.21 36.65 25.90
C ALA A 49 0.19 36.79 27.38
N LYS A 50 -0.20 37.90 28.00
CA LYS A 50 0.02 38.10 29.42
C LYS A 50 -0.92 37.17 30.20
N VAL A 51 -0.37 36.41 31.15
CA VAL A 51 -1.14 35.46 31.96
C VAL A 51 -1.05 35.82 33.44
N THR A 52 -2.16 35.67 34.16
CA THR A 52 -2.22 35.68 35.62
C THR A 52 -2.95 34.43 36.10
N ALA A 53 -2.63 33.93 37.29
CA ALA A 53 -3.26 32.74 37.84
C ALA A 53 -3.48 32.88 39.35
N SER A 54 -4.31 32.01 39.93
CA SER A 54 -4.53 31.91 41.38
C SER A 54 -3.27 31.50 42.16
N GLY A 55 -2.30 30.91 41.48
CA GLY A 55 -1.02 30.48 42.03
C GLY A 55 -0.27 29.60 41.02
N HIS A 56 0.92 29.13 41.40
CA HIS A 56 1.64 28.08 40.69
C HIS A 56 2.66 27.37 41.59
N TYR A 57 3.07 26.14 41.23
CA TYR A 57 4.25 25.49 41.82
C TYR A 57 5.53 26.00 41.19
N GLY A 58 6.59 26.10 42.00
CA GLY A 58 7.97 26.33 41.59
C GLY A 58 8.15 26.87 40.16
N ASN A 59 8.50 25.97 39.22
CA ASN A 59 8.73 26.30 37.81
C ASN A 59 7.51 26.10 36.90
N ASP A 60 6.37 25.62 37.41
CA ASP A 60 5.13 25.32 36.67
C ASP A 60 4.28 26.59 36.47
N ARG A 61 4.96 27.63 35.97
CA ARG A 61 4.45 29.00 35.85
C ARG A 61 3.31 29.13 34.82
N PRO A 62 2.39 30.09 34.98
CA PRO A 62 1.20 30.23 34.13
C PRO A 62 1.52 30.51 32.65
N GLU A 63 2.69 31.07 32.34
CA GLU A 63 3.11 31.35 30.97
C GLU A 63 3.32 30.09 30.13
N LEU A 64 3.54 28.93 30.76
CA LEU A 64 3.67 27.65 30.06
C LEU A 64 2.37 27.25 29.36
N ALA A 65 1.20 27.69 29.86
CA ALA A 65 -0.08 27.36 29.26
C ALA A 65 -0.37 28.10 27.94
N VAL A 66 0.49 29.03 27.52
CA VAL A 66 0.32 29.84 26.30
C VAL A 66 1.61 29.97 25.48
N ASP A 67 2.56 29.06 25.68
CA ASP A 67 3.88 29.10 25.04
C ASP A 67 3.91 28.44 23.65
N GLY A 68 2.80 27.83 23.24
CA GLY A 68 2.61 27.16 21.96
C GLY A 68 2.94 25.66 21.98
N GLN A 69 3.41 25.09 23.09
CA GLN A 69 3.90 23.71 23.23
C GLN A 69 2.82 22.75 23.78
N ALA A 70 1.86 22.37 22.95
CA ALA A 70 0.81 21.41 23.32
C ALA A 70 1.27 19.94 23.42
N ASN A 71 2.48 19.60 22.97
CA ASN A 71 2.93 18.21 22.80
C ASN A 71 3.87 17.71 23.91
N ASN A 72 4.01 18.44 25.01
CA ASN A 72 4.94 18.11 26.09
C ASN A 72 4.26 18.15 27.46
N ALA A 73 3.77 16.99 27.92
CA ALA A 73 3.18 16.87 29.25
C ALA A 73 4.16 17.19 30.39
N GLY A 74 5.47 17.24 30.15
CA GLY A 74 6.47 17.62 31.15
C GLY A 74 6.60 19.13 31.36
N LYS A 75 5.87 19.96 30.62
CA LYS A 75 5.83 21.42 30.79
C LYS A 75 4.37 21.88 30.86
N TYR A 76 3.94 22.32 32.03
CA TYR A 76 2.56 22.76 32.27
C TYR A 76 2.52 23.85 33.33
N TRP A 77 1.42 24.60 33.35
CA TRP A 77 1.02 25.35 34.52
C TRP A 77 0.32 24.43 35.53
N GLY A 78 0.67 24.51 36.82
CA GLY A 78 0.08 23.69 37.88
C GLY A 78 -0.15 24.46 39.18
N CYS A 79 -1.32 24.30 39.80
CA CYS A 79 -1.68 24.94 41.06
C CYS A 79 -2.69 24.07 41.85
N GLU A 80 -2.47 23.85 43.16
CA GLU A 80 -3.40 23.12 44.03
C GLU A 80 -4.35 24.03 44.79
N GLY A 81 -5.35 23.44 45.45
CA GLY A 81 -6.35 24.16 46.22
C GLY A 81 -7.55 24.59 45.35
N ILE A 82 -8.13 23.64 44.62
CA ILE A 82 -9.33 23.86 43.80
C ILE A 82 -10.44 24.58 44.62
N PRO A 83 -11.12 25.61 44.08
CA PRO A 83 -11.01 26.08 42.70
C PRO A 83 -9.77 26.93 42.43
N VAL A 84 -9.04 26.58 41.38
CA VAL A 84 -7.89 27.33 40.89
C VAL A 84 -8.17 27.84 39.48
N TRP A 85 -7.54 28.94 39.10
CA TRP A 85 -7.81 29.58 37.82
C TRP A 85 -6.56 30.14 37.16
N LEU A 86 -6.61 30.21 35.83
CA LEU A 86 -5.64 30.88 34.98
C LEU A 86 -6.41 31.82 34.03
N GLN A 87 -5.93 33.05 33.92
CA GLN A 87 -6.52 34.13 33.13
C GLN A 87 -5.50 34.67 32.13
N ILE A 88 -5.93 34.76 30.88
CA ILE A 88 -5.16 35.27 29.75
C ILE A 88 -5.69 36.66 29.41
N ASP A 89 -4.80 37.65 29.25
CA ASP A 89 -5.09 38.99 28.75
C ASP A 89 -4.48 39.15 27.34
N MET A 90 -5.33 39.24 26.32
CA MET A 90 -4.92 39.47 24.93
C MET A 90 -4.48 40.92 24.66
N GLY A 91 -4.47 41.79 25.68
CA GLY A 91 -4.08 43.19 25.64
C GLY A 91 -5.15 44.13 25.08
N LYS A 92 -5.98 43.64 24.15
CA LYS A 92 -7.13 44.35 23.58
C LYS A 92 -8.29 43.39 23.30
N PRO A 93 -9.54 43.88 23.29
CA PRO A 93 -10.68 43.06 22.85
C PRO A 93 -10.48 42.55 21.42
N ARG A 94 -10.74 41.26 21.20
CA ARG A 94 -10.70 40.56 19.92
C ARG A 94 -11.89 39.62 19.81
N ALA A 95 -12.39 39.40 18.60
CA ALA A 95 -13.40 38.39 18.37
C ALA A 95 -12.76 36.99 18.53
N LEU A 96 -13.39 36.14 19.33
CA LEU A 96 -12.99 34.77 19.63
C LEU A 96 -14.17 33.85 19.32
N SER A 97 -13.93 32.71 18.69
CA SER A 97 -14.97 31.78 18.23
C SER A 97 -14.66 30.31 18.49
N ALA A 98 -13.40 30.00 18.83
CA ALA A 98 -12.99 28.65 19.19
C ALA A 98 -11.85 28.66 20.20
N LEU A 99 -11.75 27.56 20.96
CA LEU A 99 -10.69 27.24 21.89
C LEU A 99 -10.20 25.81 21.66
N HIS A 100 -8.94 25.52 21.96
CA HIS A 100 -8.44 24.15 22.10
C HIS A 100 -7.61 24.09 23.37
N VAL A 101 -7.94 23.14 24.26
CA VAL A 101 -7.46 23.10 25.64
C VAL A 101 -6.81 21.76 25.90
N TRP A 102 -5.57 21.76 26.40
CA TRP A 102 -4.82 20.57 26.78
C TRP A 102 -4.58 20.55 28.28
N PRO A 103 -5.53 20.02 29.09
CA PRO A 103 -5.22 19.68 30.46
C PRO A 103 -4.11 18.62 30.49
N TYR A 104 -3.29 18.59 31.53
CA TYR A 104 -2.26 17.56 31.68
C TYR A 104 -2.89 16.15 31.64
N TRP A 105 -2.35 15.25 30.83
CA TRP A 105 -3.04 14.00 30.49
C TRP A 105 -2.44 12.71 31.07
N GLU A 106 -1.29 12.76 31.73
CA GLU A 106 -0.73 11.52 32.31
C GLU A 106 -1.51 11.07 33.56
N GLY A 107 -1.48 9.76 33.82
CA GLY A 107 -2.13 9.16 34.99
C GLY A 107 -3.67 9.09 34.91
N GLY A 108 -4.27 9.23 33.72
CA GLY A 108 -5.72 9.06 33.53
C GLY A 108 -6.56 10.14 34.19
N ARG A 109 -6.04 11.37 34.27
CA ARG A 109 -6.66 12.49 34.99
C ARG A 109 -7.93 12.99 34.29
N ILE A 110 -8.99 13.16 35.07
CA ILE A 110 -10.27 13.73 34.67
C ILE A 110 -10.39 15.08 35.36
N TYR A 111 -10.39 16.15 34.58
CA TYR A 111 -10.59 17.51 35.08
C TYR A 111 -12.03 17.97 34.87
N LYS A 112 -12.57 18.63 35.88
CA LYS A 112 -13.80 19.41 35.78
C LYS A 112 -13.41 20.88 35.75
N TYR A 113 -13.85 21.63 34.74
CA TYR A 113 -13.48 23.04 34.60
C TYR A 113 -14.54 23.82 33.83
N LYS A 114 -14.48 25.14 33.89
CA LYS A 114 -15.24 26.04 33.02
C LYS A 114 -14.32 27.08 32.41
N ILE A 115 -14.69 27.58 31.24
CA ILE A 115 -13.95 28.63 30.54
C ILE A 115 -14.89 29.78 30.25
N GLU A 116 -14.50 30.96 30.69
CA GLU A 116 -15.28 32.18 30.61
C GLU A 116 -14.48 33.27 29.90
N GLY A 117 -15.17 34.11 29.13
CA GLY A 117 -14.60 35.25 28.41
C GLY A 117 -15.15 36.57 28.92
N SER A 118 -14.35 37.63 28.88
CA SER A 118 -14.73 38.97 29.32
C SER A 118 -14.05 40.06 28.51
N GLU A 119 -14.75 41.15 28.20
CA GLU A 119 -14.15 42.32 27.55
C GLU A 119 -13.44 43.25 28.54
N ASP A 120 -13.92 43.30 29.79
CA ASP A 120 -13.54 44.27 30.82
C ASP A 120 -12.89 43.65 32.07
N GLY A 121 -12.83 42.31 32.13
CA GLY A 121 -12.31 41.55 33.27
C GLY A 121 -13.28 41.46 34.45
N LYS A 122 -14.49 42.05 34.33
CA LYS A 122 -15.51 42.13 35.38
C LYS A 122 -16.75 41.31 35.03
N ASN A 123 -17.24 41.46 33.80
CA ASN A 123 -18.42 40.78 33.29
C ASN A 123 -17.99 39.56 32.47
N TRP A 124 -18.31 38.36 32.95
CA TRP A 124 -17.86 37.10 32.37
C TRP A 124 -19.01 36.35 31.70
N LYS A 125 -18.77 35.86 30.49
CA LYS A 125 -19.69 35.03 29.71
C LYS A 125 -19.09 33.64 29.53
N MET A 126 -19.93 32.61 29.57
CA MET A 126 -19.48 31.24 29.36
C MET A 126 -19.03 31.03 27.91
N LEU A 127 -17.85 30.44 27.72
CA LEU A 127 -17.32 30.01 26.42
C LEU A 127 -17.37 28.48 26.29
N ALA A 128 -17.07 27.76 27.38
CA ALA A 128 -17.13 26.31 27.47
C ALA A 128 -17.40 25.87 28.91
N ASP A 129 -18.25 24.86 29.09
CA ASP A 129 -18.57 24.28 30.40
C ASP A 129 -18.25 22.79 30.41
N GLN A 130 -17.29 22.41 31.25
CA GLN A 130 -16.88 21.03 31.53
C GLN A 130 -17.00 20.72 33.03
N SER A 131 -17.89 21.40 33.75
CA SER A 131 -18.10 21.22 35.20
C SER A 131 -18.60 19.82 35.57
N SER A 132 -19.27 19.13 34.64
CA SER A 132 -19.74 17.76 34.78
C SER A 132 -18.86 16.71 34.08
N ASN A 133 -17.65 17.07 33.62
CA ASN A 133 -16.81 16.18 32.82
C ASN A 133 -16.46 14.88 33.58
N SER A 134 -16.53 13.75 32.84
CA SER A 134 -16.17 12.40 33.28
C SER A 134 -15.16 11.72 32.35
N ILE A 135 -14.60 12.44 31.38
CA ILE A 135 -13.67 11.94 30.37
C ILE A 135 -12.25 12.34 30.76
N ALA A 136 -11.31 11.39 30.67
CA ALA A 136 -9.89 11.65 30.96
C ALA A 136 -9.26 12.56 29.90
N ALA A 137 -8.33 13.41 30.32
CA ALA A 137 -7.53 14.23 29.44
C ALA A 137 -6.59 13.35 28.58
N THR A 138 -6.33 13.77 27.34
CA THR A 138 -5.46 13.10 26.37
C THR A 138 -4.48 14.09 25.74
N SER A 139 -3.44 13.59 25.08
CA SER A 139 -2.50 14.39 24.28
C SER A 139 -3.15 15.20 23.17
N GLU A 140 -4.38 14.85 22.78
CA GLU A 140 -5.09 15.50 21.67
C GLU A 140 -5.82 16.77 22.10
N GLY A 141 -5.99 16.97 23.41
CA GLY A 141 -6.73 18.10 23.96
C GLY A 141 -8.21 18.08 23.62
N VAL A 142 -8.92 19.13 24.03
CA VAL A 142 -10.37 19.25 23.87
C VAL A 142 -10.68 20.54 23.08
N PRO A 143 -11.28 20.43 21.90
CA PRO A 143 -11.75 21.60 21.15
C PRO A 143 -13.10 22.10 21.67
N PHE A 144 -13.31 23.42 21.63
CA PHE A 144 -14.57 24.07 21.90
C PHE A 144 -14.87 25.10 20.82
N LYS A 145 -16.12 25.11 20.34
CA LYS A 145 -16.62 26.08 19.36
C LYS A 145 -17.84 26.79 19.91
N PHE A 146 -17.93 28.09 19.68
CA PHE A 146 -19.03 28.93 20.14
C PHE A 146 -19.28 30.07 19.17
N ASN A 147 -20.45 30.69 19.26
CA ASN A 147 -20.75 31.88 18.47
C ASN A 147 -19.70 32.96 18.75
N PRO A 148 -19.15 33.64 17.73
CA PRO A 148 -18.10 34.63 17.93
C PRO A 148 -18.47 35.67 18.99
N GLN A 149 -17.60 35.82 20.00
CA GLN A 149 -17.74 36.81 21.05
C GLN A 149 -16.51 37.70 21.07
N THR A 150 -16.72 39.02 21.18
CA THR A 150 -15.64 39.94 21.48
C THR A 150 -15.23 39.76 22.93
N VAL A 151 -13.98 39.40 23.19
CA VAL A 151 -13.42 39.23 24.54
C VAL A 151 -11.98 39.76 24.56
N ARG A 152 -11.51 40.23 25.71
CA ARG A 152 -10.11 40.58 25.96
C ARG A 152 -9.45 39.56 26.88
N TYR A 153 -10.20 39.14 27.89
CA TYR A 153 -9.78 38.20 28.91
C TYR A 153 -10.46 36.85 28.70
N VAL A 154 -9.69 35.77 28.86
CA VAL A 154 -10.21 34.41 28.91
C VAL A 154 -9.71 33.75 30.18
N LYS A 155 -10.61 33.13 30.94
CA LYS A 155 -10.30 32.53 32.24
C LYS A 155 -10.79 31.09 32.26
N ILE A 156 -9.88 30.17 32.49
CA ILE A 156 -10.19 28.78 32.80
C ILE A 156 -10.15 28.59 34.32
N THR A 157 -11.22 28.01 34.87
CA THR A 157 -11.34 27.70 36.30
C THR A 157 -11.49 26.20 36.46
N PHE A 158 -10.52 25.55 37.08
CA PHE A 158 -10.60 24.14 37.45
C PHE A 158 -11.41 23.98 38.74
N LEU A 159 -12.40 23.10 38.69
CA LEU A 159 -13.40 22.82 39.73
C LEU A 159 -13.23 21.43 40.35
N GLY A 160 -12.45 20.55 39.71
CA GLY A 160 -12.18 19.21 40.24
C GLY A 160 -11.13 18.45 39.42
N ASN A 161 -10.46 17.50 40.07
CA ASN A 161 -9.54 16.52 39.48
C ASN A 161 -9.69 15.17 40.23
N ASN A 162 -9.63 14.05 39.52
CA ASN A 162 -9.78 12.69 40.08
C ASN A 162 -8.46 12.02 40.53
N ALA A 163 -7.28 12.57 40.23
CA ALA A 163 -6.00 11.94 40.58
C ALA A 163 -4.95 12.94 41.11
N GLY A 164 -3.99 12.43 41.89
CA GLY A 164 -2.97 13.21 42.61
C GLY A 164 -3.37 13.52 44.06
N ASN A 165 -2.38 13.71 44.93
CA ASN A 165 -2.59 13.85 46.39
C ASN A 165 -3.22 15.19 46.77
N ASP A 166 -2.89 16.27 46.06
CA ASP A 166 -3.25 17.63 46.46
C ASP A 166 -4.24 18.32 45.51
N LYS A 167 -5.01 17.56 44.71
CA LYS A 167 -6.12 18.00 43.84
C LYS A 167 -6.03 19.46 43.34
N GLY A 168 -5.29 19.66 42.25
CA GLY A 168 -5.08 20.96 41.59
C GLY A 168 -5.54 21.01 40.13
N GLY A 169 -5.48 22.21 39.54
CA GLY A 169 -5.64 22.46 38.12
C GLY A 169 -4.29 22.41 37.40
N HIS A 170 -4.23 21.71 36.27
CA HIS A 170 -3.01 21.55 35.48
C HIS A 170 -3.33 21.75 34.00
N LEU A 171 -2.57 22.61 33.33
CA LEU A 171 -2.80 22.98 31.95
C LEU A 171 -1.48 23.01 31.19
N VAL A 172 -1.38 22.14 30.18
CA VAL A 172 -0.23 22.11 29.27
C VAL A 172 -0.33 23.27 28.29
N GLU A 173 -1.48 23.45 27.65
CA GLU A 173 -1.67 24.53 26.67
C GLU A 173 -3.15 24.92 26.55
N ILE A 174 -3.41 26.17 26.23
CA ILE A 174 -4.71 26.63 25.74
C ILE A 174 -4.51 27.62 24.59
N LYS A 175 -5.22 27.37 23.50
CA LYS A 175 -5.18 28.19 22.28
C LYS A 175 -6.54 28.78 21.99
N GLY A 176 -6.56 29.99 21.42
CA GLY A 176 -7.79 30.72 21.09
C GLY A 176 -7.75 31.30 19.69
N TYR A 177 -8.89 31.22 18.98
CA TYR A 177 -8.98 31.59 17.56
C TYR A 177 -10.19 32.50 17.26
N GLY A 178 -9.97 33.53 16.44
CA GLY A 178 -11.01 34.49 16.02
C GLY A 178 -11.73 34.13 14.71
N PRO A 179 -12.82 34.84 14.35
CA PRO A 179 -13.62 34.56 13.16
C PRO A 179 -12.90 34.86 11.83
N ASP A 180 -11.93 35.79 11.82
CA ASP A 180 -11.11 36.14 10.64
C ASP A 180 -9.94 35.18 10.42
N ALA A 181 -9.71 34.23 11.34
CA ALA A 181 -9.03 32.99 11.00
C ALA A 181 -10.01 32.14 10.19
N ALA A 182 -10.36 32.61 9.00
CA ALA A 182 -10.97 31.77 8.00
C ALA A 182 -9.96 30.64 7.74
N LEU A 183 -10.32 29.47 8.27
CA LEU A 183 -9.75 28.18 8.00
C LEU A 183 -9.80 27.94 6.49
N ASN A 184 -8.82 28.49 5.76
CA ASN A 184 -8.77 28.39 4.31
C ASN A 184 -8.30 26.99 3.96
N LEU A 185 -9.19 26.04 4.17
CA LEU A 185 -9.15 24.74 3.54
C LEU A 185 -9.12 24.98 2.03
N GLN A 186 -8.10 24.45 1.38
CA GLN A 186 -7.94 24.53 -0.06
C GLN A 186 -7.96 23.12 -0.61
N ALA A 187 -8.55 22.97 -1.79
CA ALA A 187 -8.51 21.71 -2.52
C ALA A 187 -8.45 21.99 -4.02
N ALA A 188 -7.66 21.19 -4.73
CA ALA A 188 -7.54 21.28 -6.18
C ALA A 188 -7.26 19.89 -6.76
N ALA A 189 -7.67 19.68 -8.00
CA ALA A 189 -7.27 18.50 -8.75
C ALA A 189 -5.77 18.55 -9.03
N VAL A 190 -5.15 17.38 -9.13
CA VAL A 190 -3.71 17.24 -9.40
C VAL A 190 -3.50 16.40 -10.63
N LYS A 191 -2.46 16.72 -11.41
CA LYS A 191 -2.06 15.93 -12.57
C LYS A 191 -1.82 14.46 -12.18
N ASP A 192 -2.25 13.57 -13.06
CA ASP A 192 -2.39 12.13 -12.76
C ASP A 192 -1.13 11.44 -12.21
N TYR A 193 0.06 11.79 -12.71
CA TYR A 193 1.33 11.15 -12.33
C TYR A 193 2.13 11.89 -11.26
N ASP A 194 1.65 13.07 -10.82
CA ASP A 194 2.31 13.85 -9.80
C ASP A 194 2.13 13.22 -8.42
N ARG A 195 3.21 13.16 -7.63
CA ARG A 195 3.13 12.78 -6.21
C ARG A 195 2.92 14.03 -5.36
N ILE A 196 1.83 14.03 -4.61
CA ILE A 196 1.46 15.15 -3.75
C ILE A 196 2.39 15.17 -2.53
N PRO A 197 3.04 16.32 -2.21
CA PRO A 197 4.00 16.43 -1.11
C PRO A 197 3.31 16.40 0.24
N TYR A 198 4.02 15.98 1.29
CA TYR A 198 3.46 15.89 2.66
C TYR A 198 3.13 17.25 3.28
N SER A 199 3.92 18.29 2.99
CA SER A 199 3.79 19.62 3.60
C SER A 199 4.03 20.73 2.59
N GLY A 200 3.50 21.91 2.92
CA GLY A 200 3.53 23.08 2.05
C GLY A 200 2.48 23.00 0.93
N ALA A 201 2.02 24.16 0.46
CA ALA A 201 1.06 24.19 -0.64
C ALA A 201 1.62 23.45 -1.87
N PRO A 202 0.81 22.61 -2.56
CA PRO A 202 1.22 22.01 -3.82
C PRO A 202 1.64 23.08 -4.83
N ARG A 203 2.62 22.77 -5.67
CA ARG A 203 3.11 23.72 -6.68
C ARG A 203 2.04 23.99 -7.73
N GLN A 204 1.94 25.22 -8.21
CA GLN A 204 0.87 25.65 -9.11
C GLN A 204 0.82 24.84 -10.41
N GLU A 205 1.97 24.40 -10.93
CA GLU A 205 2.05 23.58 -12.13
C GLU A 205 1.51 22.16 -11.97
N MET A 206 1.32 21.68 -10.73
CA MET A 206 0.72 20.37 -10.43
C MET A 206 -0.82 20.44 -10.45
N LEU A 207 -1.37 21.64 -10.21
CA LEU A 207 -2.79 21.84 -9.97
C LEU A 207 -3.60 21.94 -11.27
N GLN A 208 -4.84 21.47 -11.20
CA GLN A 208 -5.83 21.51 -12.27
C GLN A 208 -7.16 22.05 -11.72
N ASP A 209 -7.98 22.60 -12.62
CA ASP A 209 -9.30 23.13 -12.32
C ASP A 209 -10.34 22.05 -11.97
N SER A 210 -10.09 20.81 -12.39
CA SER A 210 -11.01 19.69 -12.28
C SER A 210 -10.28 18.36 -12.38
N VAL A 211 -10.84 17.32 -11.75
CA VAL A 211 -10.41 15.95 -11.96
C VAL A 211 -11.01 15.49 -13.28
N ARG A 212 -10.15 15.22 -14.28
CA ARG A 212 -10.56 14.81 -15.63
C ARG A 212 -10.26 13.34 -15.83
N LEU A 213 -11.32 12.54 -15.95
CA LEU A 213 -11.27 11.10 -16.12
C LEU A 213 -11.86 10.73 -17.49
N SER A 214 -11.36 9.64 -18.07
CA SER A 214 -11.91 9.06 -19.29
C SER A 214 -11.75 7.55 -19.25
N GLY A 215 -12.70 6.81 -19.83
CA GLY A 215 -12.57 5.36 -19.94
C GLY A 215 -13.67 4.72 -20.78
N TRP A 216 -13.47 3.47 -21.15
CA TRP A 216 -14.44 2.59 -21.79
C TRP A 216 -15.45 2.08 -20.77
N ARG A 217 -16.59 1.58 -21.24
CA ARG A 217 -17.56 0.93 -20.37
C ARG A 217 -16.95 -0.35 -19.78
N GLY A 218 -17.04 -0.54 -18.47
CA GLY A 218 -16.38 -1.65 -17.76
C GLY A 218 -14.96 -1.36 -17.28
N GLU A 219 -14.39 -0.20 -17.62
CA GLU A 219 -13.06 0.25 -17.17
C GLU A 219 -13.11 0.92 -15.79
N ARG A 220 -11.97 0.98 -15.11
CA ARG A 220 -11.77 1.80 -13.92
C ARG A 220 -10.99 3.06 -14.30
N ALA A 221 -11.56 4.23 -14.05
CA ALA A 221 -10.85 5.50 -14.23
C ALA A 221 -10.56 6.14 -12.86
N ALA A 222 -9.37 6.70 -12.67
CA ALA A 222 -9.01 7.35 -11.42
C ALA A 222 -8.09 8.56 -11.59
N GLY A 223 -8.05 9.38 -10.55
CA GLY A 223 -7.21 10.57 -10.43
C GLY A 223 -7.07 10.97 -8.96
N GLN A 224 -6.58 12.19 -8.72
CA GLN A 224 -6.29 12.64 -7.36
C GLN A 224 -6.59 14.14 -7.17
N ILE A 225 -6.93 14.49 -5.93
CA ILE A 225 -6.97 15.89 -5.47
C ILE A 225 -5.98 16.05 -4.32
N ALA A 226 -5.42 17.26 -4.18
CA ALA A 226 -4.69 17.66 -2.98
C ALA A 226 -5.61 18.51 -2.11
N VAL A 227 -5.55 18.29 -0.80
CA VAL A 227 -6.24 19.10 0.21
C VAL A 227 -5.20 19.64 1.18
N TRP A 228 -5.17 20.95 1.41
CA TRP A 228 -4.19 21.57 2.29
C TRP A 228 -4.77 22.76 3.04
N SER A 229 -4.14 23.10 4.16
CA SER A 229 -4.48 24.28 4.94
C SER A 229 -3.28 24.75 5.75
N SER A 230 -3.17 26.05 6.00
CA SER A 230 -2.19 26.61 6.95
C SER A 230 -2.56 26.31 8.40
N GLN A 231 -3.76 25.82 8.67
CA GLN A 231 -4.27 25.50 10.01
C GLN A 231 -4.71 24.04 10.08
N ALA A 232 -4.80 23.50 11.30
CA ALA A 232 -5.32 22.15 11.50
C ALA A 232 -6.80 22.08 11.07
N GLN A 233 -7.19 20.96 10.48
CA GLN A 233 -8.56 20.66 10.05
C GLN A 233 -8.99 19.31 10.63
N PRO A 234 -9.61 19.30 11.82
CA PRO A 234 -10.15 18.10 12.41
C PRO A 234 -11.33 17.56 11.60
N GLN A 235 -11.49 16.24 11.58
CA GLN A 235 -12.58 15.55 10.88
C GLN A 235 -12.69 15.96 9.41
N LEU A 236 -11.55 16.20 8.75
CA LEU A 236 -11.50 16.42 7.31
C LEU A 236 -12.14 15.21 6.63
N SER A 237 -13.03 15.46 5.68
CA SER A 237 -13.74 14.45 4.90
C SER A 237 -13.82 14.88 3.45
N ALA A 238 -13.71 13.93 2.53
CA ALA A 238 -13.89 14.15 1.10
C ALA A 238 -14.96 13.20 0.56
N THR A 239 -16.04 13.74 0.02
CA THR A 239 -17.20 12.96 -0.44
C THR A 239 -17.64 13.38 -1.84
N CYS A 240 -18.31 12.49 -2.56
CA CYS A 240 -18.89 12.80 -3.86
C CYS A 240 -20.22 12.07 -4.02
N ALA A 241 -21.26 12.78 -4.46
CA ALA A 241 -22.57 12.18 -4.75
C ALA A 241 -22.59 11.35 -6.06
N GLY A 242 -21.46 11.28 -6.76
CA GLY A 242 -21.32 10.69 -8.08
C GLY A 242 -21.23 11.74 -9.21
N VAL A 243 -20.99 11.25 -10.43
CA VAL A 243 -21.02 12.06 -11.66
C VAL A 243 -22.29 11.74 -12.45
N LYS A 244 -22.95 12.77 -13.00
CA LYS A 244 -24.24 12.67 -13.68
C LYS A 244 -24.14 13.15 -15.13
N ASN A 245 -24.74 12.42 -16.07
CA ASN A 245 -24.84 12.85 -17.46
C ASN A 245 -26.12 13.63 -17.75
N ALA A 246 -26.24 14.19 -18.96
CA ALA A 246 -27.42 14.95 -19.38
C ALA A 246 -28.73 14.15 -19.38
N ALA A 247 -28.65 12.82 -19.54
CA ALA A 247 -29.80 11.91 -19.50
C ALA A 247 -30.18 11.48 -18.06
N GLY A 248 -29.50 12.01 -17.05
CA GLY A 248 -29.80 11.76 -15.65
C GLY A 248 -29.18 10.51 -15.03
N GLN A 249 -28.41 9.70 -15.78
CA GLN A 249 -27.70 8.56 -15.23
C GLN A 249 -26.56 9.03 -14.32
N VAL A 250 -26.47 8.45 -13.12
CA VAL A 250 -25.44 8.75 -12.13
C VAL A 250 -24.48 7.55 -12.04
N ILE A 251 -23.18 7.83 -12.03
CA ILE A 251 -22.14 6.84 -11.75
C ILE A 251 -21.50 7.20 -10.41
N PRO A 252 -21.44 6.28 -9.42
CA PRO A 252 -20.80 6.53 -8.14
C PRO A 252 -19.31 6.88 -8.29
N VAL A 253 -18.83 7.78 -7.43
CA VAL A 253 -17.42 8.13 -7.31
C VAL A 253 -16.97 7.72 -5.91
N ARG A 254 -15.91 6.94 -5.83
CA ARG A 254 -15.27 6.59 -4.55
C ARG A 254 -14.14 7.59 -4.27
N THR A 255 -14.11 8.09 -3.06
CA THR A 255 -13.00 8.89 -2.52
C THR A 255 -12.29 8.12 -1.42
N SER A 256 -10.96 8.23 -1.35
CA SER A 256 -10.18 7.61 -0.26
C SER A 256 -8.94 8.45 0.04
N MET A 257 -8.60 8.58 1.31
CA MET A 257 -7.40 9.30 1.73
C MET A 257 -6.16 8.54 1.29
N ILE A 258 -5.18 9.26 0.76
CA ILE A 258 -3.86 8.72 0.45
C ILE A 258 -2.95 9.01 1.64
N ARG A 259 -2.19 8.01 2.06
CA ARG A 259 -1.27 8.10 3.20
C ARG A 259 0.17 8.11 2.71
N TYR A 260 1.02 8.61 3.59
CA TYR A 260 2.45 8.69 3.38
C TYR A 260 3.16 7.52 4.04
N THR A 261 4.19 7.03 3.38
CA THR A 261 5.17 6.08 3.95
C THR A 261 6.56 6.52 3.53
N LYS A 262 7.59 6.09 4.27
CA LYS A 262 8.97 6.41 3.91
C LYS A 262 9.48 5.48 2.79
N GLY A 263 10.04 6.07 1.73
CA GLY A 263 10.89 5.38 0.76
C GLY A 263 12.29 5.95 0.85
N GLY A 264 13.24 5.20 1.41
CA GLY A 264 14.50 5.77 1.91
C GLY A 264 14.21 6.84 2.97
N ASN A 265 14.80 8.02 2.84
CA ASN A 265 14.58 9.13 3.78
C ASN A 265 13.46 10.09 3.36
N ARG A 266 12.67 9.75 2.32
CA ARG A 266 11.63 10.62 1.76
C ARG A 266 10.24 10.10 2.15
N LEU A 267 9.37 11.00 2.60
CA LEU A 267 7.93 10.71 2.72
C LEU A 267 7.30 10.73 1.33
N ILE A 268 6.62 9.64 0.98
CA ILE A 268 6.00 9.44 -0.32
C ILE A 268 4.52 9.13 -0.11
N SER A 269 3.65 9.87 -0.79
CA SER A 269 2.23 9.53 -0.93
C SER A 269 2.14 8.28 -1.81
N ASP A 270 1.69 7.16 -1.24
CA ASP A 270 1.63 5.88 -1.97
C ASP A 270 0.46 5.00 -1.55
N ILE A 271 0.11 4.95 -0.25
CA ILE A 271 -0.91 4.04 0.27
C ILE A 271 -2.30 4.62 0.00
N ILE A 272 -3.15 3.90 -0.74
CA ILE A 272 -4.55 4.28 -0.93
C ILE A 272 -5.36 3.65 0.20
N GLY A 273 -5.84 4.49 1.12
CA GLY A 273 -6.63 4.09 2.28
C GLY A 273 -8.02 3.56 1.94
N SER A 274 -8.75 3.20 3.00
CA SER A 274 -10.17 2.81 2.91
C SER A 274 -11.09 3.92 3.42
N GLU A 275 -10.56 4.77 4.29
CA GLU A 275 -11.18 5.94 4.86
C GLU A 275 -11.28 7.08 3.86
N ASN A 276 -12.35 7.85 3.98
CA ASN A 276 -12.56 9.12 3.29
C ASN A 276 -12.49 10.31 4.23
N SER A 277 -12.01 10.10 5.46
CA SER A 277 -11.83 11.11 6.49
C SER A 277 -10.53 10.92 7.27
N CYS A 278 -9.96 12.02 7.76
CA CYS A 278 -8.82 12.05 8.66
C CYS A 278 -8.73 13.42 9.35
N ASP A 279 -7.79 13.59 10.27
CA ASP A 279 -7.38 14.94 10.67
C ASP A 279 -6.27 15.43 9.74
N LEU A 280 -6.28 16.72 9.43
CA LEU A 280 -5.19 17.39 8.71
C LEU A 280 -4.44 18.31 9.67
N GLN A 281 -3.13 18.17 9.75
CA GLN A 281 -2.29 19.08 10.53
C GLN A 281 -2.09 20.43 9.83
N ALA A 282 -1.82 21.47 10.62
CA ALA A 282 -1.43 22.79 10.12
C ALA A 282 -0.21 22.69 9.19
N GLY A 283 -0.30 23.26 7.99
CA GLY A 283 0.76 23.23 6.97
C GLY A 283 0.92 21.89 6.25
N GLY A 284 0.11 20.89 6.60
CA GLY A 284 0.09 19.58 5.94
C GLY A 284 -0.73 19.58 4.64
N VAL A 285 -0.49 18.55 3.83
CA VAL A 285 -1.30 18.23 2.65
C VAL A 285 -1.77 16.79 2.73
N ARG A 286 -3.08 16.59 2.59
CA ARG A 286 -3.68 15.26 2.44
C ARG A 286 -4.08 15.04 0.98
N PRO A 287 -3.49 14.07 0.29
CA PRO A 287 -3.96 13.65 -1.02
C PRO A 287 -5.21 12.78 -0.87
N VAL A 288 -6.12 12.87 -1.84
CA VAL A 288 -7.34 12.07 -1.90
C VAL A 288 -7.42 11.40 -3.28
N TRP A 289 -7.52 10.07 -3.27
CA TRP A 289 -7.79 9.27 -4.45
C TRP A 289 -9.25 9.41 -4.89
N VAL A 290 -9.46 9.56 -6.18
CA VAL A 290 -10.78 9.71 -6.81
C VAL A 290 -10.94 8.59 -7.83
N GLU A 291 -11.89 7.71 -7.63
CA GLU A 291 -12.04 6.50 -8.45
C GLU A 291 -13.48 6.33 -8.95
N VAL A 292 -13.59 5.94 -10.22
CA VAL A 292 -14.86 5.57 -10.86
C VAL A 292 -14.71 4.22 -11.54
N ASN A 293 -15.46 3.23 -11.07
CA ASN A 293 -15.67 1.98 -11.80
C ASN A 293 -16.82 2.21 -12.80
N ILE A 294 -16.51 2.37 -14.08
CA ILE A 294 -17.48 2.69 -15.12
C ILE A 294 -18.32 1.42 -15.40
N PRO A 295 -19.64 1.42 -15.15
CA PRO A 295 -20.45 0.23 -15.38
C PRO A 295 -20.45 -0.17 -16.87
N PRO A 296 -20.49 -1.46 -17.22
CA PRO A 296 -20.68 -1.90 -18.61
C PRO A 296 -21.95 -1.34 -19.28
N SER A 297 -22.96 -1.03 -18.46
CA SER A 297 -24.24 -0.43 -18.85
C SER A 297 -24.25 1.10 -18.89
N ALA A 298 -23.11 1.76 -18.62
CA ALA A 298 -23.00 3.22 -18.73
C ALA A 298 -23.34 3.69 -20.15
N LYS A 299 -24.06 4.81 -20.27
CA LYS A 299 -24.30 5.45 -21.56
C LYS A 299 -23.05 6.25 -21.97
N PRO A 300 -22.58 6.16 -23.22
CA PRO A 300 -21.46 6.99 -23.66
C PRO A 300 -21.75 8.48 -23.54
N GLY A 301 -20.72 9.28 -23.28
CA GLY A 301 -20.80 10.73 -23.15
C GLY A 301 -20.21 11.27 -21.86
N VAL A 302 -20.47 12.55 -21.59
CA VAL A 302 -19.86 13.29 -20.48
C VAL A 302 -20.74 13.25 -19.24
N TYR A 303 -20.13 12.91 -18.10
CA TYR A 303 -20.70 12.96 -16.76
C TYR A 303 -19.97 14.03 -15.95
N LYS A 304 -20.71 14.78 -15.14
CA LYS A 304 -20.16 15.85 -14.30
C LYS A 304 -20.62 15.69 -12.86
N GLY A 305 -19.71 15.98 -11.93
CA GLY A 305 -19.95 15.97 -10.49
C GLY A 305 -18.97 16.88 -9.79
N LYS A 306 -18.94 16.80 -8.46
CA LYS A 306 -17.94 17.50 -7.64
C LYS A 306 -17.62 16.69 -6.40
N ILE A 307 -16.36 16.71 -6.00
CA ILE A 307 -15.92 16.27 -4.69
C ILE A 307 -16.13 17.43 -3.74
N VAL A 308 -16.82 17.20 -2.63
CA VAL A 308 -17.00 18.16 -1.55
C VAL A 308 -16.04 17.75 -0.44
N VAL A 309 -15.15 18.68 -0.08
CA VAL A 309 -14.22 18.52 1.03
C VAL A 309 -14.69 19.40 2.17
N SER A 310 -14.91 18.81 3.33
CA SER A 310 -15.41 19.48 4.55
C SER A 310 -14.54 19.12 5.74
N ALA A 311 -14.47 20.02 6.70
CA ALA A 311 -13.89 19.79 8.02
C ALA A 311 -14.85 20.35 9.08
N GLU A 312 -14.65 20.02 10.36
CA GLU A 312 -15.46 20.59 11.45
C GLU A 312 -15.32 22.13 11.53
N SER A 313 -14.14 22.60 11.15
CA SER A 313 -13.73 23.99 11.16
C SER A 313 -13.55 24.49 9.73
N GLY A 314 -14.54 25.18 9.17
CA GLY A 314 -14.38 25.90 7.89
C GLY A 314 -15.53 25.68 6.92
N SER A 315 -15.53 26.47 5.84
CA SER A 315 -16.52 26.29 4.77
C SER A 315 -16.09 25.15 3.84
N PRO A 316 -17.00 24.27 3.41
CA PRO A 316 -16.65 23.22 2.46
C PRO A 316 -16.11 23.79 1.15
N VAL A 317 -15.08 23.16 0.61
CA VAL A 317 -14.56 23.43 -0.74
C VAL A 317 -14.99 22.35 -1.71
N SER A 318 -15.11 22.71 -2.99
CA SER A 318 -15.55 21.77 -4.02
C SER A 318 -14.55 21.69 -5.16
N VAL A 319 -14.19 20.48 -5.57
CA VAL A 319 -13.36 20.22 -6.75
C VAL A 319 -14.23 19.54 -7.82
N PRO A 320 -14.39 20.12 -9.02
CA PRO A 320 -15.16 19.50 -10.09
C PRO A 320 -14.57 18.17 -10.54
N VAL A 321 -15.45 17.24 -10.92
CA VAL A 321 -15.08 15.95 -11.54
C VAL A 321 -15.79 15.85 -12.89
N VAL A 322 -15.03 15.57 -13.94
CA VAL A 322 -15.54 15.33 -15.28
C VAL A 322 -15.10 13.94 -15.71
N LEU A 323 -16.05 13.10 -16.11
CA LEU A 323 -15.81 11.76 -16.65
C LEU A 323 -16.33 11.68 -18.08
N GLU A 324 -15.47 11.29 -19.01
CA GLU A 324 -15.86 10.97 -20.39
C GLU A 324 -15.94 9.44 -20.57
N VAL A 325 -17.14 8.94 -20.87
CA VAL A 325 -17.38 7.52 -21.13
C VAL A 325 -17.40 7.27 -22.64
N ALA A 326 -16.44 6.49 -23.13
CA ALA A 326 -16.33 6.10 -24.52
C ALA A 326 -17.38 5.02 -24.89
N PRO A 327 -17.78 4.90 -26.18
CA PRO A 327 -18.73 3.88 -26.62
C PRO A 327 -18.20 2.45 -26.56
N GLU A 328 -16.89 2.26 -26.54
CA GLU A 328 -16.25 0.95 -26.43
C GLU A 328 -16.51 0.29 -25.07
N SER A 329 -16.14 -0.98 -24.96
CA SER A 329 -16.30 -1.76 -23.74
C SER A 329 -15.06 -2.57 -23.45
N LEU A 330 -14.58 -2.48 -22.22
CA LEU A 330 -13.54 -3.31 -21.67
C LEU A 330 -14.20 -4.51 -20.96
N PRO A 331 -13.80 -5.76 -21.27
CA PRO A 331 -14.33 -6.93 -20.58
C PRO A 331 -13.86 -6.96 -19.12
N ALA A 332 -14.55 -7.74 -18.28
CA ALA A 332 -14.14 -7.95 -16.90
C ALA A 332 -12.73 -8.57 -16.82
N PRO A 333 -11.94 -8.29 -15.75
CA PRO A 333 -10.55 -8.75 -15.60
C PRO A 333 -10.31 -10.25 -15.81
N ALA A 334 -11.28 -11.09 -15.44
CA ALA A 334 -11.22 -12.53 -15.65
C ALA A 334 -11.10 -12.96 -17.13
N ASN A 335 -11.46 -12.07 -18.06
CA ASN A 335 -11.41 -12.29 -19.51
C ASN A 335 -10.28 -11.49 -20.20
N TRP A 336 -9.46 -10.75 -19.44
CA TRP A 336 -8.30 -10.06 -19.99
C TRP A 336 -7.28 -11.06 -20.52
N GLN A 337 -6.70 -10.76 -21.68
CA GLN A 337 -5.73 -11.61 -22.37
C GLN A 337 -4.31 -11.48 -21.80
N VAL A 338 -3.99 -10.36 -21.15
CA VAL A 338 -2.70 -10.10 -20.51
C VAL A 338 -2.35 -11.21 -19.54
N HIS A 339 -1.13 -11.71 -19.68
CA HIS A 339 -0.50 -12.64 -18.76
C HIS A 339 0.25 -11.86 -17.68
N LEU A 340 -0.47 -11.52 -16.62
CA LEU A 340 0.12 -10.91 -15.42
C LEU A 340 0.57 -12.01 -14.45
N ASP A 341 1.83 -11.93 -14.01
CA ASP A 341 2.37 -12.76 -12.93
C ASP A 341 3.05 -11.91 -11.83
N LEU A 342 2.31 -11.56 -10.78
CA LEU A 342 2.85 -10.94 -9.57
C LEU A 342 2.90 -11.97 -8.43
N TRP A 343 4.08 -12.35 -7.96
CA TRP A 343 4.18 -13.48 -7.03
C TRP A 343 3.59 -13.18 -5.65
N GLN A 344 2.77 -14.11 -5.16
CA GLN A 344 2.01 -13.95 -3.92
C GLN A 344 2.74 -14.56 -2.72
N HIS A 345 2.62 -13.90 -1.56
CA HIS A 345 3.25 -14.35 -0.32
C HIS A 345 2.19 -14.49 0.81
N PRO A 346 1.61 -15.69 0.99
CA PRO A 346 0.61 -15.94 2.04
C PRO A 346 1.12 -15.65 3.45
N GLN A 347 2.35 -16.07 3.78
CA GLN A 347 2.91 -15.95 5.13
C GLN A 347 2.99 -14.50 5.63
N ALA A 348 3.20 -13.52 4.73
CA ALA A 348 3.19 -12.11 5.10
C ALA A 348 1.84 -11.66 5.67
N VAL A 349 0.73 -12.24 5.20
CA VAL A 349 -0.63 -11.98 5.71
C VAL A 349 -0.79 -12.58 7.10
N ALA A 350 -0.45 -13.86 7.27
CA ALA A 350 -0.50 -14.53 8.57
C ALA A 350 0.30 -13.78 9.64
N ARG A 351 1.55 -13.44 9.32
CA ARG A 351 2.44 -12.73 10.24
C ARG A 351 1.96 -11.32 10.57
N TRP A 352 1.49 -10.56 9.58
CA TRP A 352 1.01 -9.19 9.84
C TRP A 352 -0.22 -9.18 10.77
N HIS A 353 -1.13 -10.13 10.58
CA HIS A 353 -2.39 -10.18 11.31
C HIS A 353 -2.34 -11.05 12.58
N ASP A 354 -1.17 -11.64 12.89
CA ASP A 354 -0.96 -12.55 14.01
C ASP A 354 -1.98 -13.70 14.06
N VAL A 355 -2.18 -14.35 12.90
CA VAL A 355 -3.08 -15.50 12.74
C VAL A 355 -2.30 -16.74 12.32
N GLU A 356 -2.82 -17.90 12.69
CA GLU A 356 -2.25 -19.19 12.33
C GLU A 356 -2.22 -19.37 10.80
N PRO A 357 -1.06 -19.67 10.18
CA PRO A 357 -0.98 -19.95 8.76
C PRO A 357 -1.95 -21.06 8.36
N TRP A 358 -2.65 -20.84 7.24
CA TRP A 358 -3.63 -21.77 6.65
C TRP A 358 -4.91 -22.01 7.47
N SER A 359 -5.17 -21.20 8.51
CA SER A 359 -6.44 -21.19 9.22
C SER A 359 -7.57 -20.52 8.38
N PRO A 360 -8.85 -20.77 8.70
CA PRO A 360 -9.96 -20.05 8.07
C PRO A 360 -9.82 -18.52 8.15
N GLU A 361 -9.35 -17.99 9.29
CA GLU A 361 -9.12 -16.57 9.51
C GLU A 361 -8.03 -16.03 8.57
N HIS A 362 -6.94 -16.78 8.39
CA HIS A 362 -5.90 -16.43 7.44
C HIS A 362 -6.44 -16.35 6.00
N PHE A 363 -7.23 -17.33 5.57
CA PHE A 363 -7.87 -17.29 4.25
C PHE A 363 -8.86 -16.13 4.09
N ALA A 364 -9.63 -15.80 5.14
CA ALA A 364 -10.53 -14.65 5.13
C ALA A 364 -9.78 -13.33 4.93
N LEU A 365 -8.61 -13.17 5.56
CA LEU A 365 -7.74 -11.99 5.41
C LEU A 365 -7.03 -11.94 4.05
N MET A 366 -6.60 -13.09 3.51
CA MET A 366 -5.99 -13.17 2.18
C MET A 366 -6.99 -12.88 1.06
N LYS A 367 -8.25 -13.27 1.20
CA LYS A 367 -9.27 -13.19 0.13
C LYS A 367 -9.38 -11.81 -0.51
N PRO A 368 -9.60 -10.72 0.23
CA PRO A 368 -9.69 -9.39 -0.39
C PRO A 368 -8.37 -8.96 -1.04
N VAL A 369 -7.23 -9.28 -0.43
CA VAL A 369 -5.89 -8.96 -0.96
C VAL A 369 -5.62 -9.67 -2.29
N MET A 370 -5.94 -10.96 -2.38
CA MET A 370 -5.76 -11.74 -3.61
C MET A 370 -6.84 -11.46 -4.65
N LYS A 371 -8.05 -11.09 -4.23
CA LYS A 371 -9.11 -10.68 -5.15
C LYS A 371 -8.76 -9.39 -5.88
N ARG A 372 -8.14 -8.42 -5.20
CA ARG A 372 -7.56 -7.22 -5.84
C ARG A 372 -6.57 -7.59 -6.95
N LEU A 373 -5.70 -8.57 -6.70
CA LEU A 373 -4.75 -9.05 -7.70
C LEU A 373 -5.45 -9.71 -8.90
N ALA A 374 -6.46 -10.56 -8.65
CA ALA A 374 -7.26 -11.16 -9.73
C ALA A 374 -8.03 -10.11 -10.53
N ASP A 375 -8.53 -9.06 -9.89
CA ASP A 375 -9.23 -7.95 -10.52
C ASP A 375 -8.28 -6.99 -11.28
N ALA A 376 -6.96 -7.22 -11.19
CA ALA A 376 -5.95 -6.64 -12.08
C ALA A 376 -5.49 -7.61 -13.18
N GLY A 377 -6.12 -8.80 -13.31
CA GLY A 377 -5.87 -9.71 -14.43
C GLY A 377 -4.81 -10.80 -14.19
N GLN A 378 -4.40 -11.04 -12.94
CA GLN A 378 -3.44 -12.11 -12.58
C GLN A 378 -3.78 -13.47 -13.21
N LYS A 379 -2.77 -14.16 -13.77
CA LYS A 379 -2.93 -15.47 -14.41
C LYS A 379 -2.26 -16.62 -13.68
N ALA A 380 -1.23 -16.36 -12.88
CA ALA A 380 -0.43 -17.39 -12.23
C ALA A 380 -0.62 -17.45 -10.70
N ILE A 381 -0.61 -18.66 -10.14
CA ILE A 381 -0.61 -18.90 -8.70
C ILE A 381 0.81 -19.27 -8.30
N THR A 382 1.39 -18.55 -7.33
CA THR A 382 2.71 -18.88 -6.77
C THR A 382 2.56 -19.99 -5.73
N CYS A 383 3.35 -21.06 -5.85
CA CYS A 383 3.39 -22.16 -4.89
C CYS A 383 4.82 -22.50 -4.52
N SER A 384 5.07 -22.90 -3.27
CA SER A 384 6.36 -23.44 -2.85
C SER A 384 6.34 -24.98 -2.82
N LEU A 385 7.24 -25.61 -3.58
CA LEU A 385 7.49 -27.06 -3.55
C LEU A 385 8.22 -27.49 -2.28
N ILE A 386 9.00 -26.58 -1.72
CA ILE A 386 9.95 -26.81 -0.65
C ILE A 386 9.91 -25.64 0.33
N ASP A 387 10.49 -25.86 1.50
CA ASP A 387 10.74 -24.80 2.47
C ASP A 387 11.81 -23.84 1.94
N GLU A 388 11.50 -22.55 1.97
CA GLU A 388 12.44 -21.45 1.69
C GLU A 388 13.18 -21.56 0.35
N ALA A 389 12.40 -21.57 -0.74
CA ALA A 389 12.91 -21.61 -2.10
C ALA A 389 13.90 -20.46 -2.42
N TRP A 390 13.80 -19.34 -1.70
CA TRP A 390 14.57 -18.11 -1.94
C TRP A 390 15.53 -17.70 -0.83
N ASN A 391 15.86 -18.62 0.09
CA ASN A 391 16.91 -18.45 1.09
C ASN A 391 16.80 -17.16 1.94
N ALA A 392 15.62 -16.91 2.49
CA ALA A 392 15.28 -15.80 3.38
C ALA A 392 15.51 -14.43 2.71
N GLN A 393 15.28 -14.35 1.40
CA GLN A 393 15.41 -13.07 0.69
C GLN A 393 14.37 -12.05 1.15
N THR A 394 13.19 -12.46 1.60
CA THR A 394 12.13 -11.57 2.10
C THR A 394 12.13 -11.48 3.62
N TYR A 395 11.41 -10.50 4.19
CA TYR A 395 11.27 -10.37 5.65
C TYR A 395 10.61 -11.61 6.26
N ASP A 396 9.53 -12.06 5.63
CA ASP A 396 8.87 -13.31 6.00
C ASP A 396 9.56 -14.48 5.30
N TRP A 397 9.80 -15.54 6.08
CA TRP A 397 10.22 -16.84 5.58
C TRP A 397 9.12 -17.43 4.71
N PHE A 398 9.46 -18.06 3.58
CA PHE A 398 8.49 -18.68 2.69
C PHE A 398 8.28 -20.16 3.09
N PRO A 399 7.22 -20.49 3.84
CA PRO A 399 7.04 -21.84 4.38
C PRO A 399 6.74 -22.85 3.25
N PRO A 400 6.94 -24.16 3.50
CA PRO A 400 6.58 -25.18 2.54
C PRO A 400 5.05 -25.28 2.44
N MET A 401 4.53 -25.26 1.21
CA MET A 401 3.14 -25.69 0.96
C MET A 401 3.01 -27.21 0.90
N ILE A 402 4.14 -27.90 0.70
CA ILE A 402 4.24 -29.36 0.64
C ILE A 402 5.23 -29.82 1.71
N GLU A 403 4.76 -30.55 2.71
CA GLU A 403 5.64 -31.07 3.77
C GLU A 403 6.33 -32.35 3.29
N TRP A 404 7.66 -32.37 3.33
CA TRP A 404 8.47 -33.54 2.98
C TRP A 404 8.77 -34.34 4.25
N ILE A 405 8.43 -35.63 4.26
CA ILE A 405 8.51 -36.45 5.47
C ILE A 405 9.24 -37.74 5.17
N LYS A 406 10.28 -38.04 5.94
CA LYS A 406 10.97 -39.32 5.93
C LYS A 406 10.39 -40.21 7.02
N GLY A 407 9.71 -41.28 6.59
CA GLY A 407 9.12 -42.26 7.49
C GLY A 407 10.19 -43.03 8.28
N LYS A 408 9.78 -43.66 9.39
CA LYS A 408 10.67 -44.50 10.23
C LYS A 408 11.32 -45.66 9.46
N ASN A 409 10.69 -46.12 8.38
CA ASN A 409 11.21 -47.15 7.47
C ASN A 409 12.19 -46.60 6.41
N GLY A 410 12.47 -45.29 6.41
CA GLY A 410 13.36 -44.62 5.47
C GLY A 410 12.69 -44.12 4.19
N THR A 411 11.41 -44.43 3.94
CA THR A 411 10.67 -44.01 2.74
C THR A 411 10.23 -42.55 2.83
N MET A 412 10.34 -41.80 1.73
CA MET A 412 9.81 -40.44 1.64
C MET A 412 8.31 -40.44 1.32
N ARG A 413 7.59 -39.50 1.93
CA ARG A 413 6.19 -39.18 1.65
C ARG A 413 5.98 -37.67 1.68
N TRP A 414 4.99 -37.19 0.95
CA TRP A 414 4.70 -35.75 0.83
C TRP A 414 3.27 -35.46 1.27
N ASN A 415 3.10 -34.40 2.05
CA ASN A 415 1.78 -33.92 2.46
C ASN A 415 1.43 -32.63 1.72
N TYR A 416 0.42 -32.72 0.86
CA TYR A 416 -0.04 -31.62 0.00
C TYR A 416 -1.15 -30.76 0.61
N ALA A 417 -1.50 -30.94 1.89
CA ALA A 417 -2.69 -30.29 2.48
C ALA A 417 -2.70 -28.76 2.33
N ASN A 418 -1.57 -28.08 2.56
CA ASN A 418 -1.50 -26.61 2.44
C ASN A 418 -1.48 -26.17 0.98
N PHE A 419 -0.75 -26.88 0.12
CA PHE A 419 -0.79 -26.70 -1.34
C PHE A 419 -2.23 -26.79 -1.88
N ASP A 420 -2.98 -27.82 -1.48
CA ASP A 420 -4.35 -28.04 -1.91
C ASP A 420 -5.28 -26.93 -1.47
N LYS A 421 -5.19 -26.51 -0.20
CA LYS A 421 -5.98 -25.40 0.33
C LYS A 421 -5.68 -24.12 -0.45
N TRP A 422 -4.41 -23.80 -0.67
CA TRP A 422 -3.97 -22.59 -1.38
C TRP A 422 -4.46 -22.56 -2.83
N VAL A 423 -4.17 -23.60 -3.61
CA VAL A 423 -4.54 -23.67 -5.03
C VAL A 423 -6.06 -23.67 -5.18
N SER A 424 -6.78 -24.43 -4.35
CA SER A 424 -8.25 -24.45 -4.39
C SER A 424 -8.84 -23.09 -4.06
N PHE A 425 -8.29 -22.39 -3.06
CA PHE A 425 -8.70 -21.04 -2.70
C PHE A 425 -8.48 -20.04 -3.85
N MET A 426 -7.28 -20.04 -4.44
CA MET A 426 -6.94 -19.14 -5.55
C MET A 426 -7.81 -19.39 -6.79
N ILE A 427 -8.12 -20.64 -7.11
CA ILE A 427 -8.98 -20.99 -8.25
C ILE A 427 -10.45 -20.69 -7.96
N ASN A 428 -10.98 -21.18 -6.85
CA ASN A 428 -12.43 -21.26 -6.61
C ASN A 428 -12.99 -20.00 -5.95
N GLU A 429 -12.21 -19.33 -5.10
CA GLU A 429 -12.68 -18.17 -4.32
C GLU A 429 -12.14 -16.84 -4.83
N VAL A 430 -10.91 -16.83 -5.37
CA VAL A 430 -10.26 -15.62 -5.89
C VAL A 430 -10.49 -15.48 -7.40
N GLY A 431 -10.41 -16.59 -8.14
CA GLY A 431 -10.67 -16.65 -9.59
C GLY A 431 -9.42 -16.72 -10.48
N VAL A 432 -8.23 -16.97 -9.92
CA VAL A 432 -6.98 -17.14 -10.68
C VAL A 432 -6.87 -18.59 -11.12
N LYS A 433 -6.98 -18.85 -12.43
CA LYS A 433 -7.12 -20.21 -12.98
C LYS A 433 -6.18 -20.53 -14.15
N GLY A 434 -5.26 -19.63 -14.49
CA GLY A 434 -4.42 -19.74 -15.68
C GLY A 434 -3.29 -20.75 -15.52
N GLN A 435 -2.45 -20.54 -14.49
CA GLN A 435 -1.18 -21.23 -14.28
C GLN A 435 -0.95 -21.45 -12.78
N ILE A 436 -0.30 -22.57 -12.42
CA ILE A 436 0.19 -22.86 -11.06
C ILE A 436 1.71 -22.99 -11.15
N SER A 437 2.43 -21.96 -10.71
CA SER A 437 3.89 -21.90 -10.75
C SER A 437 4.48 -22.43 -9.44
N CYS A 438 5.07 -23.62 -9.47
CA CYS A 438 5.61 -24.30 -8.30
C CYS A 438 7.13 -24.13 -8.19
N TYR A 439 7.58 -23.33 -7.23
CA TYR A 439 8.98 -22.98 -6.99
C TYR A 439 9.56 -23.81 -5.82
N THR A 440 10.70 -24.47 -5.94
CA THR A 440 11.50 -24.70 -7.15
C THR A 440 12.30 -26.00 -6.98
N MET A 441 12.81 -26.55 -8.09
CA MET A 441 13.72 -27.69 -8.07
C MET A 441 15.21 -27.29 -7.89
N ILE A 442 15.50 -25.99 -7.97
CA ILE A 442 16.85 -25.42 -7.92
C ILE A 442 16.88 -24.16 -7.02
N PRO A 443 16.64 -24.32 -5.70
CA PRO A 443 16.56 -23.22 -4.73
C PRO A 443 17.90 -22.52 -4.52
N TRP A 444 17.85 -21.32 -3.94
CA TRP A 444 19.04 -20.47 -3.75
C TRP A 444 20.11 -21.12 -2.85
N ASN A 445 19.71 -21.94 -1.89
CA ASN A 445 20.62 -22.65 -0.99
C ASN A 445 20.94 -24.09 -1.41
N MET A 446 20.37 -24.57 -2.54
CA MET A 446 20.50 -25.93 -3.05
C MET A 446 20.20 -27.03 -2.00
N LYS A 447 19.18 -26.82 -1.17
CA LYS A 447 18.76 -27.79 -0.14
C LYS A 447 17.25 -28.01 -0.13
N VAL A 448 16.82 -29.18 0.35
CA VAL A 448 15.42 -29.49 0.67
C VAL A 448 15.32 -29.89 2.13
N ARG A 449 14.48 -29.19 2.91
CA ARG A 449 14.16 -29.55 4.28
C ARG A 449 13.13 -30.68 4.30
N TYR A 450 13.29 -31.65 5.21
CA TYR A 450 12.30 -32.70 5.47
C TYR A 450 12.19 -33.01 6.97
N LEU A 451 11.02 -33.46 7.41
CA LEU A 451 10.78 -33.98 8.75
C LEU A 451 11.23 -35.44 8.83
N ASP A 452 12.14 -35.75 9.74
CA ASP A 452 12.56 -37.13 10.01
C ASP A 452 11.73 -37.73 11.16
N GLU A 453 10.78 -38.61 10.86
CA GLU A 453 9.89 -39.21 11.87
C GLU A 453 10.62 -40.06 12.90
N ALA A 454 11.81 -40.58 12.57
CA ALA A 454 12.61 -41.35 13.51
C ALA A 454 13.13 -40.47 14.66
N THR A 455 13.37 -39.18 14.40
CA THR A 455 13.95 -38.25 15.38
C THR A 455 13.01 -37.11 15.79
N GLY A 456 11.91 -36.90 15.06
CA GLY A 456 11.01 -35.77 15.24
C GLY A 456 11.62 -34.41 14.88
N LYS A 457 12.75 -34.41 14.15
CA LYS A 457 13.52 -33.20 13.82
C LYS A 457 13.55 -32.95 12.32
N TYR A 458 13.71 -31.68 11.95
CA TYR A 458 13.99 -31.31 10.58
C TYR A 458 15.44 -31.58 10.20
N LYS A 459 15.63 -32.10 8.99
CA LYS A 459 16.93 -32.37 8.37
C LYS A 459 16.91 -31.85 6.93
N PHE A 460 18.09 -31.84 6.29
CA PHE A 460 18.25 -31.34 4.93
C PHE A 460 18.81 -32.43 4.00
N LEU A 461 18.39 -32.39 2.75
CA LEU A 461 19.02 -33.07 1.63
C LEU A 461 19.74 -32.02 0.78
N ASP A 462 20.98 -32.31 0.40
CA ASP A 462 21.73 -31.46 -0.54
C ASP A 462 21.32 -31.79 -1.98
N LEU A 463 21.06 -30.76 -2.77
CA LEU A 463 20.71 -30.87 -4.18
C LEU A 463 21.96 -30.65 -5.04
N LYS A 464 22.29 -31.65 -5.86
CA LYS A 464 23.47 -31.61 -6.74
C LYS A 464 23.06 -31.83 -8.20
N PRO A 465 22.64 -30.78 -8.94
CA PRO A 465 22.29 -30.91 -10.35
C PRO A 465 23.39 -31.61 -11.15
N ASN A 466 23.00 -32.54 -12.04
CA ASN A 466 23.86 -33.44 -12.80
C ASN A 466 24.50 -34.61 -12.00
N ASP A 467 24.22 -34.76 -10.71
CA ASP A 467 24.58 -35.94 -9.92
C ASP A 467 23.38 -36.90 -9.82
N PRO A 468 23.58 -38.24 -9.85
CA PRO A 468 22.49 -39.21 -9.69
C PRO A 468 21.65 -39.01 -8.41
N SER A 469 22.23 -38.45 -7.35
CA SER A 469 21.51 -38.13 -6.12
C SER A 469 20.40 -37.09 -6.31
N TYR A 470 20.53 -36.16 -7.26
CA TYR A 470 19.50 -35.17 -7.54
C TYR A 470 18.26 -35.82 -8.14
N GLU A 471 18.45 -36.73 -9.09
CA GLU A 471 17.37 -37.54 -9.65
C GLU A 471 16.73 -38.44 -8.60
N ALA A 472 17.53 -39.06 -7.73
CA ALA A 472 17.03 -39.91 -6.64
C ALA A 472 16.14 -39.16 -5.64
N ILE A 473 16.34 -37.84 -5.48
CA ILE A 473 15.51 -36.98 -4.62
C ILE A 473 14.24 -36.56 -5.37
N TRP A 474 14.38 -36.02 -6.59
CA TRP A 474 13.27 -35.41 -7.32
C TRP A 474 12.37 -36.41 -8.05
N GLY A 475 12.90 -37.52 -8.55
CA GLY A 475 12.13 -38.50 -9.34
C GLY A 475 10.93 -39.09 -8.58
N PRO A 476 11.12 -39.62 -7.36
CA PRO A 476 10.02 -40.10 -6.52
C PRO A 476 9.00 -39.00 -6.20
N PHE A 477 9.46 -37.79 -5.87
CA PHE A 477 8.59 -36.66 -5.59
C PHE A 477 7.73 -36.28 -6.80
N LEU A 478 8.36 -36.11 -7.97
CA LEU A 478 7.67 -35.70 -9.19
C LEU A 478 6.65 -36.75 -9.64
N THR A 479 6.97 -38.03 -9.45
CA THR A 479 6.03 -39.13 -9.73
C THR A 479 4.78 -39.03 -8.85
N ASP A 480 4.95 -38.81 -7.54
CA ASP A 480 3.85 -38.64 -6.60
C ASP A 480 3.08 -37.34 -6.88
N PHE A 481 3.79 -36.21 -6.98
CA PHE A 481 3.20 -34.90 -7.20
C PHE A 481 2.40 -34.83 -8.50
N ARG A 482 2.92 -35.43 -9.59
CA ARG A 482 2.18 -35.58 -10.86
C ARG A 482 0.88 -36.36 -10.66
N LYS A 483 0.92 -37.49 -9.97
CA LYS A 483 -0.29 -38.28 -9.65
C LYS A 483 -1.28 -37.45 -8.84
N HIS A 484 -0.78 -36.72 -7.84
CA HIS A 484 -1.58 -35.85 -6.99
C HIS A 484 -2.28 -34.76 -7.79
N VAL A 485 -1.54 -33.89 -8.51
CA VAL A 485 -2.16 -32.80 -9.28
C VAL A 485 -3.03 -33.28 -10.44
N LYS A 486 -2.74 -34.46 -11.01
CA LYS A 486 -3.63 -35.12 -11.97
C LYS A 486 -4.97 -35.49 -11.35
N SER A 487 -4.97 -36.04 -10.13
CA SER A 487 -6.21 -36.38 -9.40
C SER A 487 -7.06 -35.15 -9.08
N LYS A 488 -6.43 -33.98 -8.95
CA LYS A 488 -7.10 -32.69 -8.72
C LYS A 488 -7.57 -32.00 -10.00
N GLY A 489 -7.22 -32.52 -11.19
CA GLY A 489 -7.49 -31.87 -12.48
C GLY A 489 -6.62 -30.65 -12.76
N TRP A 490 -5.44 -30.56 -12.13
CA TRP A 490 -4.54 -29.40 -12.23
C TRP A 490 -3.34 -29.61 -13.14
N LEU A 491 -3.13 -30.83 -13.64
CA LEU A 491 -1.95 -31.24 -14.42
C LEU A 491 -1.57 -30.26 -15.54
N ASP A 492 -2.52 -29.86 -16.39
CA ASP A 492 -2.25 -29.01 -17.57
C ASP A 492 -1.84 -27.56 -17.22
N LYS A 493 -2.09 -27.15 -15.97
CA LYS A 493 -1.82 -25.82 -15.42
C LYS A 493 -0.54 -25.78 -14.58
N THR A 494 -0.06 -26.94 -14.11
CA THR A 494 1.09 -27.05 -13.24
C THR A 494 2.37 -26.81 -14.03
N CYS A 495 3.15 -25.84 -13.55
CA CYS A 495 4.46 -25.52 -14.07
C CYS A 495 5.48 -25.56 -12.94
N ILE A 496 6.73 -25.91 -13.26
CA ILE A 496 7.87 -25.75 -12.36
C ILE A 496 8.49 -24.38 -12.59
N GLY A 497 8.53 -23.59 -11.53
CA GLY A 497 9.10 -22.25 -11.53
C GLY A 497 10.60 -22.26 -11.25
N LEU A 498 11.36 -21.59 -12.12
CA LEU A 498 12.80 -21.41 -12.03
C LEU A 498 13.14 -19.92 -11.92
N ASP A 499 14.19 -19.59 -11.18
CA ASP A 499 14.58 -18.22 -10.86
C ASP A 499 16.08 -18.02 -11.17
N GLU A 500 16.37 -17.44 -12.34
CA GLU A 500 17.68 -16.95 -12.75
C GLU A 500 18.85 -17.93 -12.55
N ARG A 501 18.67 -19.21 -12.93
CA ARG A 501 19.71 -20.25 -12.77
C ARG A 501 20.57 -20.49 -14.02
N PRO A 502 21.83 -20.95 -13.85
CA PRO A 502 22.67 -21.34 -14.97
C PRO A 502 22.04 -22.45 -15.83
N ASP A 503 22.27 -22.39 -17.15
CA ASP A 503 21.75 -23.37 -18.11
C ASP A 503 22.03 -24.83 -17.72
N ALA A 504 23.20 -25.12 -17.14
CA ALA A 504 23.55 -26.47 -16.70
C ALA A 504 22.61 -27.01 -15.59
N MET A 505 22.14 -26.15 -14.70
CA MET A 505 21.18 -26.52 -13.65
C MET A 505 19.77 -26.63 -14.21
N VAL A 506 19.39 -25.71 -15.12
CA VAL A 506 18.10 -25.75 -15.82
C VAL A 506 17.97 -27.05 -16.63
N LYS A 507 19.02 -27.43 -17.36
CA LYS A 507 19.09 -28.70 -18.11
C LYS A 507 18.96 -29.91 -17.19
N ALA A 508 19.65 -29.92 -16.05
CA ALA A 508 19.54 -31.01 -15.08
C ALA A 508 18.10 -31.15 -14.54
N ALA A 509 17.47 -30.04 -14.15
CA ALA A 509 16.08 -30.05 -13.69
C ALA A 509 15.13 -30.52 -14.80
N LYS A 510 15.32 -30.02 -16.03
CA LYS A 510 14.53 -30.43 -17.20
C LYS A 510 14.66 -31.92 -17.49
N ASN A 511 15.87 -32.48 -17.47
CA ASN A 511 16.08 -33.92 -17.73
C ASN A 511 15.31 -34.80 -16.75
N VAL A 512 15.27 -34.42 -15.47
CA VAL A 512 14.48 -35.13 -14.46
C VAL A 512 12.98 -34.92 -14.70
N LEU A 513 12.54 -33.71 -15.06
CA LEU A 513 11.14 -33.45 -15.39
C LEU A 513 10.67 -34.26 -16.60
N ASP A 514 11.42 -34.28 -17.70
CA ASP A 514 11.07 -35.04 -18.91
C ASP A 514 10.92 -36.54 -18.60
N LYS A 515 11.69 -37.06 -17.65
CA LYS A 515 11.65 -38.47 -17.26
C LYS A 515 10.47 -38.83 -16.34
N TYR A 516 10.15 -37.98 -15.36
CA TYR A 516 9.21 -38.31 -14.29
C TYR A 516 7.87 -37.57 -14.35
N ALA A 517 7.84 -36.40 -14.99
CA ALA A 517 6.65 -35.58 -15.16
C ALA A 517 6.69 -34.76 -16.47
N PRO A 518 6.72 -35.41 -17.65
CA PRO A 518 6.86 -34.73 -18.94
C PRO A 518 5.72 -33.75 -19.29
N GLU A 519 4.57 -33.84 -18.61
CA GLU A 519 3.47 -32.90 -18.78
C GLU A 519 3.69 -31.58 -18.05
N PHE A 520 4.58 -31.54 -17.05
CA PHE A 520 4.89 -30.30 -16.34
C PHE A 520 5.67 -29.35 -17.23
N LYS A 521 5.17 -28.13 -17.33
CA LYS A 521 5.79 -27.05 -18.07
C LYS A 521 6.85 -26.35 -17.20
N ILE A 522 7.77 -25.63 -17.83
CA ILE A 522 8.74 -24.78 -17.12
C ILE A 522 8.33 -23.31 -17.28
N VAL A 523 8.30 -22.57 -16.18
CA VAL A 523 8.27 -21.09 -16.14
C VAL A 523 9.63 -20.61 -15.64
N SER A 524 10.17 -19.56 -16.24
CA SER A 524 11.45 -19.00 -15.80
C SER A 524 11.52 -17.49 -15.96
N ALA A 525 11.85 -16.80 -14.86
CA ALA A 525 12.50 -15.50 -14.93
C ALA A 525 13.98 -15.72 -15.33
N VAL A 526 14.48 -14.92 -16.26
CA VAL A 526 15.86 -15.03 -16.77
C VAL A 526 16.54 -13.67 -16.87
N ASN A 527 17.74 -13.55 -16.33
CA ASN A 527 18.54 -12.33 -16.51
C ASN A 527 18.85 -12.08 -17.98
N ARG A 528 19.23 -13.12 -18.73
CA ARG A 528 19.47 -13.03 -20.16
C ARG A 528 19.00 -14.31 -20.84
N PRO A 529 18.18 -14.23 -21.89
CA PRO A 529 17.79 -15.40 -22.67
C PRO A 529 18.99 -16.16 -23.23
N THR A 530 18.89 -17.48 -23.22
CA THR A 530 19.89 -18.42 -23.74
C THR A 530 19.23 -19.37 -24.73
N ALA A 531 19.97 -20.35 -25.26
CA ALA A 531 19.38 -21.40 -26.09
C ALA A 531 18.24 -22.13 -25.35
N MET A 532 18.32 -22.27 -24.02
CA MET A 532 17.31 -22.91 -23.18
C MET A 532 15.98 -22.16 -23.16
N THR A 533 15.97 -20.86 -23.47
CA THR A 533 14.73 -20.06 -23.52
C THR A 533 13.71 -20.64 -24.49
N ARG A 534 14.16 -21.35 -25.55
CA ARG A 534 13.26 -22.02 -26.50
C ARG A 534 12.48 -23.16 -25.86
N ASP A 535 13.04 -23.83 -24.86
CA ASP A 535 12.42 -24.99 -24.20
C ASP A 535 11.50 -24.61 -23.02
N VAL A 536 11.53 -23.35 -22.61
CA VAL A 536 10.72 -22.81 -21.52
C VAL A 536 9.33 -22.44 -22.04
N TYR A 537 8.28 -22.94 -21.39
CA TYR A 537 6.89 -22.67 -21.76
C TYR A 537 6.52 -21.21 -21.51
N ASP A 538 6.92 -20.65 -20.37
CA ASP A 538 6.65 -19.26 -19.98
C ASP A 538 7.96 -18.58 -19.56
N VAL A 539 8.45 -17.65 -20.39
CA VAL A 539 9.75 -17.00 -20.18
C VAL A 539 9.58 -15.51 -19.96
N SER A 540 10.30 -15.01 -18.96
CA SER A 540 10.34 -13.59 -18.62
C SER A 540 11.79 -13.12 -18.52
N PRO A 541 12.38 -12.54 -19.57
CA PRO A 541 13.64 -11.82 -19.46
C PRO A 541 13.50 -10.52 -18.67
N VAL A 542 14.60 -10.07 -18.06
CA VAL A 542 14.66 -8.72 -17.51
C VAL A 542 14.49 -7.70 -18.64
N LEU A 543 13.86 -6.56 -18.35
CA LEU A 543 13.50 -5.55 -19.36
C LEU A 543 14.64 -5.19 -20.33
N ASP A 544 15.87 -5.06 -19.83
CA ASP A 544 17.06 -4.74 -20.65
C ASP A 544 17.39 -5.78 -21.74
N HIS A 545 16.79 -6.97 -21.66
CA HIS A 545 16.95 -8.06 -22.61
C HIS A 545 15.61 -8.54 -23.19
N ALA A 546 14.53 -7.78 -23.02
CA ALA A 546 13.22 -8.15 -23.53
C ALA A 546 13.14 -8.14 -25.07
N ASP A 547 13.95 -7.33 -25.74
CA ASP A 547 14.11 -7.32 -27.20
C ASP A 547 14.60 -8.67 -27.75
N THR A 548 15.42 -9.40 -26.99
CA THR A 548 16.00 -10.67 -27.41
C THR A 548 14.97 -11.82 -27.56
N VAL A 549 13.75 -11.64 -27.05
CA VAL A 549 12.63 -12.60 -27.22
C VAL A 549 11.55 -12.10 -28.17
N THR A 550 11.81 -11.05 -28.95
CA THR A 550 10.89 -10.51 -29.97
C THR A 550 11.13 -11.13 -31.35
N GLY A 551 10.49 -10.59 -32.40
CA GLY A 551 10.68 -11.01 -33.78
C GLY A 551 10.31 -12.48 -34.05
N ASP A 552 11.15 -13.20 -34.79
CA ASP A 552 10.92 -14.59 -35.19
C ASP A 552 10.77 -15.53 -34.00
N LEU A 553 11.52 -15.30 -32.92
CA LEU A 553 11.42 -16.12 -31.71
C LEU A 553 10.05 -15.95 -31.05
N LEU A 554 9.54 -14.72 -30.94
CA LEU A 554 8.19 -14.47 -30.43
C LEU A 554 7.13 -15.14 -31.30
N ALA A 555 7.23 -14.99 -32.62
CA ALA A 555 6.30 -15.59 -33.57
C ALA A 555 6.28 -17.13 -33.45
N GLN A 556 7.47 -17.75 -33.35
CA GLN A 556 7.61 -19.18 -33.10
C GLN A 556 6.94 -19.58 -31.77
N ARG A 557 7.25 -18.89 -30.67
CA ARG A 557 6.71 -19.19 -29.34
C ARG A 557 5.18 -19.10 -29.31
N LYS A 558 4.61 -18.07 -29.96
CA LYS A 558 3.15 -17.92 -30.09
C LYS A 558 2.51 -19.07 -30.86
N LYS A 559 3.14 -19.52 -31.96
CA LYS A 559 2.66 -20.70 -32.72
C LYS A 559 2.67 -21.98 -31.88
N GLU A 560 3.63 -22.11 -30.96
CA GLU A 560 3.75 -23.22 -30.02
C GLU A 560 2.85 -23.07 -28.78
N GLY A 561 2.08 -21.98 -28.66
CA GLY A 561 1.22 -21.71 -27.50
C GLY A 561 1.98 -21.35 -26.23
N LYS A 562 3.27 -21.00 -26.34
CA LYS A 562 4.14 -20.58 -25.24
C LYS A 562 3.88 -19.11 -24.86
N LYS A 563 4.25 -18.76 -23.62
CA LYS A 563 4.12 -17.41 -23.05
C LYS A 563 5.44 -16.68 -23.05
N THR A 564 5.41 -15.40 -23.41
CA THR A 564 6.59 -14.52 -23.44
C THR A 564 6.22 -13.21 -22.78
N THR A 565 6.74 -12.99 -21.58
CA THR A 565 6.58 -11.74 -20.83
C THR A 565 7.93 -11.04 -20.71
N PHE A 566 8.03 -10.06 -19.82
CA PHE A 566 9.30 -9.54 -19.30
C PHE A 566 9.09 -9.15 -17.83
N TYR A 567 10.17 -8.90 -17.09
CA TYR A 567 10.09 -8.44 -15.71
C TYR A 567 11.03 -7.28 -15.40
N VAL A 568 10.74 -6.65 -14.27
CA VAL A 568 11.65 -5.77 -13.54
C VAL A 568 11.75 -6.24 -12.08
N CYS A 569 12.89 -6.00 -11.45
CA CYS A 569 13.17 -6.33 -10.06
C CYS A 569 13.95 -5.16 -9.41
N VAL A 570 15.00 -5.44 -8.64
CA VAL A 570 15.99 -4.42 -8.25
C VAL A 570 16.68 -3.77 -9.47
N HIS A 571 16.62 -4.42 -10.62
CA HIS A 571 17.09 -3.93 -11.93
C HIS A 571 15.96 -4.03 -12.98
N PRO A 572 15.86 -3.08 -13.94
CA PRO A 572 16.61 -1.84 -14.04
C PRO A 572 16.17 -0.81 -12.99
N LYS A 573 16.95 0.26 -12.83
CA LYS A 573 16.59 1.38 -11.94
C LYS A 573 15.29 2.08 -12.37
N LYS A 574 15.03 2.11 -13.68
CA LYS A 574 13.81 2.63 -14.32
C LYS A 574 13.62 1.98 -15.71
N PRO A 575 12.39 1.89 -16.20
CA PRO A 575 11.15 2.03 -15.44
C PRO A 575 11.05 0.95 -14.36
N ASN A 576 10.48 1.29 -13.21
CA ASN A 576 10.21 0.36 -12.13
C ASN A 576 9.01 0.81 -11.31
N THR A 577 8.66 0.01 -10.30
CA THR A 577 7.56 0.27 -9.37
C THR A 577 8.08 0.33 -7.94
N PHE A 578 9.24 0.95 -7.73
CA PHE A 578 9.71 1.28 -6.38
C PHE A 578 8.82 2.36 -5.79
N THR A 579 8.73 2.46 -4.46
CA THR A 579 7.94 3.51 -3.78
C THR A 579 8.31 4.89 -4.30
N ILE A 580 9.60 5.12 -4.60
CA ILE A 580 10.11 6.40 -5.11
C ILE A 580 10.03 6.56 -6.63
N SER A 581 9.63 5.53 -7.39
CA SER A 581 9.52 5.63 -8.84
C SER A 581 8.45 6.67 -9.24
N PRO A 582 8.70 7.46 -10.30
CA PRO A 582 7.66 8.18 -11.03
C PRO A 582 6.47 7.26 -11.35
N LEU A 583 5.25 7.75 -11.13
CA LEU A 583 4.04 6.92 -11.24
C LEU A 583 3.79 6.41 -12.67
N ALA A 584 4.20 7.18 -13.68
CA ALA A 584 4.06 6.80 -15.08
C ALA A 584 4.89 5.55 -15.44
N GLU A 585 5.98 5.25 -14.72
CA GLU A 585 6.79 4.05 -14.97
C GLU A 585 5.96 2.77 -14.77
N ALA A 586 5.05 2.74 -13.79
CA ALA A 586 4.21 1.59 -13.53
C ALA A 586 3.23 1.31 -14.68
N GLU A 587 2.66 2.36 -15.27
CA GLU A 587 1.78 2.26 -16.44
C GLU A 587 2.53 1.95 -17.74
N TRP A 588 3.76 2.45 -17.85
CA TRP A 588 4.62 2.22 -19.02
C TRP A 588 4.94 0.73 -19.22
N LEU A 589 5.09 -0.03 -18.14
CA LEU A 589 5.49 -1.44 -18.18
C LEU A 589 4.51 -2.34 -18.98
N PRO A 590 3.19 -2.38 -18.71
CA PRO A 590 2.25 -3.11 -19.55
C PRO A 590 2.17 -2.58 -20.98
N LEU A 591 2.22 -1.26 -21.18
CA LEU A 591 2.20 -0.67 -22.52
C LEU A 591 3.40 -1.10 -23.37
N PHE A 592 4.57 -1.27 -22.74
CA PHE A 592 5.73 -1.86 -23.39
C PHE A 592 5.48 -3.30 -23.86
N ALA A 593 4.86 -4.13 -23.02
CA ALA A 593 4.45 -5.47 -23.46
C ALA A 593 3.46 -5.41 -24.64
N ALA A 594 2.46 -4.52 -24.57
CA ALA A 594 1.46 -4.37 -25.63
C ALA A 594 2.10 -3.97 -26.97
N ALA A 595 2.96 -2.95 -26.94
CA ALA A 595 3.66 -2.41 -28.11
C ALA A 595 4.59 -3.44 -28.76
N ASN A 596 5.26 -4.27 -27.95
CA ASN A 596 6.17 -5.31 -28.43
C ASN A 596 5.50 -6.67 -28.65
N HIS A 597 4.16 -6.71 -28.62
CA HIS A 597 3.34 -7.91 -28.79
C HIS A 597 3.68 -9.05 -27.81
N LEU A 598 4.27 -8.74 -26.66
CA LEU A 598 4.48 -9.71 -25.58
C LEU A 598 3.14 -10.11 -24.96
N ASP A 599 3.11 -11.22 -24.24
CA ASP A 599 1.89 -11.74 -23.62
C ASP A 599 1.55 -11.01 -22.32
N GLY A 600 2.51 -10.33 -21.68
CA GLY A 600 2.27 -9.57 -20.46
C GLY A 600 3.54 -9.23 -19.67
N PHE A 601 3.40 -9.20 -18.35
CA PHE A 601 4.39 -8.65 -17.42
C PHE A 601 4.47 -9.49 -16.14
N LEU A 602 5.69 -9.68 -15.64
CA LEU A 602 5.98 -10.37 -14.39
C LEU A 602 6.64 -9.43 -13.39
N ARG A 603 6.34 -9.62 -12.10
CA ARG A 603 7.11 -9.02 -11.00
C ARG A 603 7.19 -9.96 -9.82
N TRP A 604 8.37 -10.05 -9.21
CA TRP A 604 8.68 -11.08 -8.23
C TRP A 604 7.95 -10.94 -6.88
N ALA A 605 7.32 -9.80 -6.58
CA ALA A 605 6.68 -9.60 -5.29
C ALA A 605 5.43 -8.71 -5.34
N TYR A 606 4.28 -9.31 -5.04
CA TYR A 606 3.01 -8.62 -4.85
C TYR A 606 2.86 -8.08 -3.43
N ASN A 607 3.11 -8.91 -2.41
CA ASN A 607 2.79 -8.61 -1.01
C ASN A 607 3.80 -9.17 0.00
N SER A 608 5.09 -9.29 -0.35
CA SER A 608 6.14 -9.69 0.60
C SER A 608 6.50 -8.52 1.53
N TRP A 609 5.59 -8.19 2.46
CA TRP A 609 5.72 -7.04 3.35
C TRP A 609 6.96 -7.13 4.23
N ASN A 610 7.61 -6.00 4.48
CA ASN A 610 8.62 -5.88 5.51
C ASN A 610 7.98 -5.85 6.91
N ARG A 611 8.79 -5.55 7.95
CA ARG A 611 8.32 -5.47 9.33
C ARG A 611 7.13 -4.51 9.50
N ASN A 612 7.23 -3.30 8.95
CA ASN A 612 6.20 -2.27 9.05
C ASN A 612 6.09 -1.45 7.75
N PRO A 613 5.22 -1.87 6.80
CA PRO A 613 5.12 -1.22 5.49
C PRO A 613 4.48 0.16 5.55
N PHE A 614 3.74 0.47 6.62
CA PHE A 614 3.12 1.80 6.81
C PHE A 614 4.12 2.86 7.24
N GLU A 615 5.19 2.48 7.93
CA GLU A 615 6.24 3.41 8.35
C GLU A 615 7.28 3.63 7.26
N LYS A 616 7.83 2.55 6.71
CA LYS A 616 8.89 2.59 5.70
C LYS A 616 8.81 1.38 4.80
N THR A 617 9.15 1.56 3.53
CA THR A 617 9.09 0.53 2.50
C THR A 617 10.43 -0.13 2.18
N ASP A 618 11.50 0.29 2.86
CA ASP A 618 12.84 -0.24 2.74
C ASP A 618 12.92 -1.67 3.28
N PHE A 619 13.74 -2.49 2.62
CA PHE A 619 14.07 -3.81 3.13
C PHE A 619 15.42 -4.27 2.56
N GLY A 620 16.30 -4.77 3.43
CA GLY A 620 17.64 -5.21 3.06
C GLY A 620 18.41 -4.12 2.29
N ASN A 621 19.05 -4.53 1.20
CA ASN A 621 19.80 -3.64 0.29
C ASN A 621 19.02 -3.29 -0.98
N TRP A 622 17.72 -3.58 -1.03
CA TRP A 622 16.90 -3.36 -2.22
C TRP A 622 16.29 -1.95 -2.24
N PRO A 623 15.99 -1.40 -3.42
CA PRO A 623 15.25 -0.14 -3.51
C PRO A 623 13.92 -0.23 -2.75
N ALA A 624 13.55 0.87 -2.09
CA ALA A 624 12.37 0.93 -1.25
C ALA A 624 11.09 0.58 -2.03
N GLY A 625 10.28 -0.33 -1.50
CA GLY A 625 9.06 -0.81 -2.17
C GLY A 625 9.26 -1.94 -3.18
N ASP A 626 10.47 -2.47 -3.34
CA ASP A 626 10.69 -3.59 -4.26
C ASP A 626 9.93 -4.86 -3.85
N CYS A 627 9.74 -5.11 -2.55
CA CYS A 627 9.12 -6.35 -2.07
C CYS A 627 7.58 -6.38 -2.14
N TYR A 628 6.89 -5.29 -2.49
CA TYR A 628 5.43 -5.30 -2.56
C TYR A 628 4.84 -4.10 -3.31
N LEU A 629 3.66 -4.34 -3.89
CA LEU A 629 2.85 -3.34 -4.58
C LEU A 629 1.60 -2.95 -3.79
N VAL A 630 1.18 -3.76 -2.82
CA VAL A 630 0.00 -3.50 -1.99
C VAL A 630 0.35 -3.55 -0.51
N TYR A 631 -0.50 -2.97 0.32
CA TYR A 631 -0.28 -2.84 1.76
C TYR A 631 -1.24 -3.76 2.56
N PRO A 632 -0.92 -4.05 3.83
CA PRO A 632 -1.79 -4.82 4.71
C PRO A 632 -3.23 -4.27 4.79
N GLY A 633 -4.21 -5.15 5.03
CA GLY A 633 -5.62 -4.77 5.11
C GLY A 633 -6.30 -4.51 3.76
N ASN A 634 -5.80 -5.11 2.66
CA ASN A 634 -6.29 -4.89 1.29
C ASN A 634 -6.24 -3.43 0.82
N LEU A 635 -5.20 -2.72 1.22
CA LEU A 635 -4.94 -1.36 0.79
C LEU A 635 -4.08 -1.36 -0.47
N SER A 636 -4.50 -0.57 -1.46
CA SER A 636 -3.75 -0.47 -2.71
C SER A 636 -2.58 0.49 -2.58
N SER A 637 -1.79 0.60 -3.64
CA SER A 637 -0.84 1.69 -3.81
C SER A 637 -1.11 2.47 -5.09
N LEU A 638 -0.64 3.73 -5.15
CA LEU A 638 -0.62 4.48 -6.40
C LEU A 638 0.13 3.73 -7.50
N ARG A 639 1.22 3.03 -7.17
CA ARG A 639 1.99 2.22 -8.12
C ARG A 639 1.18 1.06 -8.69
N PHE A 640 0.45 0.34 -7.83
CA PHE A 640 -0.39 -0.78 -8.26
C PHE A 640 -1.55 -0.31 -9.13
N GLU A 641 -2.21 0.79 -8.78
CA GLU A 641 -3.30 1.32 -9.60
C GLU A 641 -2.80 1.87 -10.94
N LYS A 642 -1.59 2.45 -11.01
CA LYS A 642 -0.98 2.87 -12.29
C LYS A 642 -0.52 1.70 -13.14
N LEU A 643 0.00 0.63 -12.53
CA LEU A 643 0.23 -0.64 -13.21
C LEU A 643 -1.07 -1.18 -13.80
N ARG A 644 -2.17 -1.13 -13.03
CA ARG A 644 -3.50 -1.54 -13.51
C ARG A 644 -3.99 -0.70 -14.68
N ASP A 645 -3.81 0.61 -14.65
CA ASP A 645 -4.15 1.48 -15.80
C ASP A 645 -3.45 0.99 -17.07
N GLY A 646 -2.17 0.66 -16.99
CA GLY A 646 -1.42 0.11 -18.13
C GLY A 646 -1.93 -1.24 -18.60
N LEU A 647 -2.37 -2.11 -17.69
CA LEU A 647 -2.97 -3.41 -18.02
C LEU A 647 -4.32 -3.23 -18.74
N GLU A 648 -5.12 -2.25 -18.34
CA GLU A 648 -6.37 -1.90 -19.03
C GLU A 648 -6.10 -1.36 -20.44
N GLU A 649 -5.07 -0.53 -20.63
CA GLU A 649 -4.62 -0.08 -21.95
C GLU A 649 -4.08 -1.23 -22.84
N PHE A 650 -3.34 -2.17 -22.26
CA PHE A 650 -2.90 -3.39 -22.96
C PHE A 650 -4.10 -4.16 -23.54
N GLU A 651 -5.17 -4.28 -22.78
CA GLU A 651 -6.39 -4.94 -23.25
C GLU A 651 -7.12 -4.15 -24.34
N LYS A 652 -7.16 -2.81 -24.26
CA LYS A 652 -7.70 -1.97 -25.34
C LYS A 652 -6.93 -2.20 -26.64
N VAL A 653 -5.60 -2.23 -26.58
CA VAL A 653 -4.74 -2.55 -27.75
C VAL A 653 -5.11 -3.92 -28.34
N ASN A 654 -5.28 -4.95 -27.51
CA ASN A 654 -5.70 -6.28 -27.98
C ASN A 654 -7.09 -6.28 -28.61
N ILE A 655 -8.05 -5.57 -28.03
CA ILE A 655 -9.41 -5.45 -28.57
C ILE A 655 -9.39 -4.77 -29.94
N LEU A 656 -8.59 -3.70 -30.10
CA LEU A 656 -8.44 -2.98 -31.37
C LEU A 656 -7.78 -3.88 -32.43
N ARG A 657 -6.72 -4.61 -32.08
CA ARG A 657 -6.08 -5.61 -32.97
C ARG A 657 -7.07 -6.71 -33.40
N ALA A 658 -7.84 -7.25 -32.46
CA ALA A 658 -8.87 -8.25 -32.77
C ALA A 658 -9.98 -7.69 -33.67
N ARG A 659 -10.32 -6.40 -33.55
CA ARG A 659 -11.27 -5.71 -34.43
C ARG A 659 -10.71 -5.57 -35.85
N ALA A 660 -9.45 -5.16 -36.00
CA ALA A 660 -8.79 -5.04 -37.30
C ALA A 660 -8.68 -6.38 -38.06
N ALA A 661 -8.53 -7.49 -37.34
CA ALA A 661 -8.55 -8.83 -37.94
C ALA A 661 -9.92 -9.18 -38.59
N LYS A 662 -11.00 -8.52 -38.18
CA LYS A 662 -12.37 -8.78 -38.66
C LYS A 662 -12.94 -7.65 -39.54
N ASN A 663 -12.38 -6.44 -39.46
CA ASN A 663 -12.88 -5.26 -40.17
C ASN A 663 -11.74 -4.56 -40.96
N PRO A 664 -11.75 -4.63 -42.31
CA PRO A 664 -10.75 -3.97 -43.15
C PRO A 664 -10.63 -2.46 -42.93
N LYS A 665 -11.71 -1.77 -42.54
CA LYS A 665 -11.70 -0.33 -42.27
C LYS A 665 -10.86 0.03 -41.03
N ALA A 666 -10.83 -0.86 -40.04
CA ALA A 666 -10.03 -0.68 -38.83
C ALA A 666 -8.52 -1.01 -39.04
N LYS A 667 -8.19 -1.77 -40.09
CA LYS A 667 -6.82 -2.29 -40.31
C LYS A 667 -5.78 -1.18 -40.44
N ALA A 668 -6.08 -0.12 -41.19
CA ALA A 668 -5.14 0.98 -41.39
C ALA A 668 -4.91 1.81 -40.11
N ALA A 669 -5.95 2.03 -39.31
CA ALA A 669 -5.83 2.75 -38.04
C ALA A 669 -5.02 1.96 -37.01
N VAL A 670 -5.29 0.65 -36.88
CA VAL A 670 -4.56 -0.23 -35.97
C VAL A 670 -3.11 -0.45 -36.41
N ALA A 671 -2.84 -0.55 -37.71
CA ALA A 671 -1.46 -0.63 -38.20
C ALA A 671 -0.65 0.63 -37.83
N ARG A 672 -1.25 1.82 -37.93
CA ARG A 672 -0.63 3.07 -37.47
C ARG A 672 -0.42 3.09 -35.96
N MET A 673 -1.40 2.64 -35.18
CA MET A 673 -1.27 2.48 -33.73
C MET A 673 -0.06 1.61 -33.37
N ASP A 674 0.06 0.43 -33.98
CA ASP A 674 1.18 -0.47 -33.72
C ASP A 674 2.53 0.17 -34.08
N GLU A 675 2.61 0.87 -35.21
CA GLU A 675 3.82 1.60 -35.64
C GLU A 675 4.21 2.75 -34.70
N GLU A 676 3.22 3.52 -34.21
CA GLU A 676 3.49 4.63 -33.30
C GLU A 676 3.87 4.14 -31.90
N LEU A 677 3.17 3.12 -31.38
CA LEU A 677 3.50 2.51 -30.09
C LEU A 677 4.90 1.88 -30.11
N SER A 678 5.29 1.19 -31.19
CA SER A 678 6.62 0.59 -31.28
C SER A 678 7.77 1.61 -31.22
N LYS A 679 7.52 2.87 -31.56
CA LYS A 679 8.50 3.97 -31.45
C LYS A 679 8.62 4.52 -30.03
N LEU A 680 7.56 4.43 -29.23
CA LEU A 680 7.52 4.96 -27.85
C LEU A 680 8.04 3.95 -26.83
N PHE A 681 7.88 2.66 -27.09
CA PHE A 681 8.15 1.60 -26.13
C PHE A 681 9.28 0.68 -26.59
N THR A 682 10.52 1.19 -26.51
CA THR A 682 11.74 0.41 -26.79
C THR A 682 12.58 0.23 -25.54
N VAL A 683 13.50 -0.74 -25.56
CA VAL A 683 14.47 -0.95 -24.48
C VAL A 683 15.34 0.30 -24.28
N GLU A 684 15.71 1.00 -25.34
CA GLU A 684 16.49 2.25 -25.26
C GLU A 684 15.71 3.34 -24.55
N ARG A 685 14.43 3.55 -24.93
CA ARG A 685 13.58 4.57 -24.29
C ARG A 685 13.28 4.27 -22.84
N SER A 686 13.24 2.99 -22.45
CA SER A 686 13.08 2.57 -21.06
C SER A 686 14.14 3.20 -20.12
N ARG A 687 15.34 3.47 -20.62
CA ARG A 687 16.46 4.01 -19.84
C ARG A 687 16.39 5.53 -19.64
N GLY A 688 15.51 6.21 -20.39
CA GLY A 688 15.34 7.67 -20.38
C GLY A 688 14.46 8.18 -19.22
N ASP A 689 13.90 9.36 -19.39
CA ASP A 689 12.96 10.02 -18.46
C ASP A 689 11.62 10.36 -19.15
N SER A 690 11.37 9.80 -20.34
CA SER A 690 10.20 10.11 -21.16
C SER A 690 8.94 9.33 -20.80
N HIS A 691 8.96 8.50 -19.74
CA HIS A 691 7.88 7.53 -19.48
C HIS A 691 6.50 8.19 -19.36
N GLU A 692 6.40 9.35 -18.71
CA GLU A 692 5.13 10.08 -18.62
C GLU A 692 4.64 10.58 -19.98
N ASP A 693 5.51 11.19 -20.78
CA ASP A 693 5.17 11.64 -22.13
C ASP A 693 4.79 10.47 -23.04
N ASP A 694 5.49 9.34 -22.93
CA ASP A 694 5.24 8.14 -23.70
C ASP A 694 3.87 7.54 -23.37
N VAL A 695 3.52 7.42 -22.09
CA VAL A 695 2.22 6.93 -21.64
C VAL A 695 1.09 7.87 -22.08
N ARG A 696 1.26 9.19 -21.93
CA ARG A 696 0.26 10.17 -22.37
C ARG A 696 -0.01 10.08 -23.87
N LYS A 697 1.04 9.98 -24.68
CA LYS A 697 0.93 9.79 -26.13
C LYS A 697 0.26 8.46 -26.47
N ALA A 698 0.63 7.37 -25.78
CA ALA A 698 0.04 6.05 -26.00
C ALA A 698 -1.48 6.05 -25.77
N ARG A 699 -1.95 6.62 -24.64
CA ARG A 699 -3.38 6.77 -24.36
C ARG A 699 -4.10 7.55 -25.46
N GLU A 700 -3.49 8.63 -25.97
CA GLU A 700 -4.06 9.41 -27.06
C GLU A 700 -4.13 8.62 -28.38
N ILE A 701 -3.07 7.88 -28.72
CA ILE A 701 -3.00 7.02 -29.90
C ILE A 701 -4.10 5.93 -29.82
N ILE A 702 -4.23 5.25 -28.67
CA ILE A 702 -5.23 4.20 -28.45
C ILE A 702 -6.65 4.78 -28.60
N ARG A 703 -6.92 5.94 -27.99
CA ARG A 703 -8.21 6.64 -28.11
C ARG A 703 -8.55 7.01 -29.55
N LYS A 704 -7.64 7.68 -30.26
CA LYS A 704 -7.82 8.05 -31.68
C LYS A 704 -8.03 6.81 -32.56
N THR A 705 -7.34 5.72 -32.25
CA THR A 705 -7.49 4.45 -32.97
C THR A 705 -8.86 3.84 -32.74
N ALA A 706 -9.37 3.85 -31.51
CA ALA A 706 -10.72 3.38 -31.20
C ALA A 706 -11.79 4.16 -31.98
N GLU A 707 -11.67 5.50 -31.99
CA GLU A 707 -12.56 6.40 -32.72
C GLU A 707 -12.53 6.14 -34.25
N ALA A 708 -11.35 5.95 -34.82
CA ALA A 708 -11.16 5.70 -36.25
C ALA A 708 -11.51 4.26 -36.68
N ALA A 709 -11.45 3.29 -35.76
CA ALA A 709 -11.75 1.89 -36.01
C ALA A 709 -13.22 1.52 -35.82
N ARG A 710 -14.06 2.48 -35.40
CA ARG A 710 -15.51 2.38 -35.34
C ARG A 710 -16.09 2.64 -36.73
#